data_AF-A0A8D2N136-F1
#
_entry.id   AF-A0A8D2N136-F1
#
_cell.length_a   1.000
_cell.length_b   1.000
_cell.length_c   1.000
_cell.angle_alpha   90.00
_cell.angle_beta   90.00
_cell.angle_gamma   90.00
#
_symmetry.space_group_name_H-M   'P 1'
#
loop_
_entity.id
_entity.type
_entity.pdbx_description
1 polymer ?
#
loop_
_entity_poly.entity_id
_entity_poly.type
_entity_poly.pdbx_seq_one_letter_code
_entity_poly.pdbx_strand_id
1 'polypeptide(L)'
;MMGTTASAAQQAVSASPLESRAPGDGSMEDQHSLSIHSFQTLGLHNSKAKSIITNKVAPVVITYNCREEFQIHDDLLKANYTVGRISEATLEHYLVQGKYFMVRDVYGKLDVLNTTGSCGAPNFRQAKGGYAVFGMGQPSLNGFKLVLQKLQREGHKECVFFCVREEPVVFLRLEGDFVSYTPRGKENLHENLQRLQRGVRAESLELAIRKEIRDFAQLSESVYYVYNDIERLRDEPHAVRVHCDEDIQVTDEVYRRPVFLQPSYRYHRLPLPAEGAPLEEQFDAFIRCLRESPSLLLRDPGRPPPALLFGCQTGVGRTNLAMAMGTLVLHHHRGAAQKPDFPPLPKTSPRDRLRVIQAFMEMVPKGQQIVEEVDGAIASCSEMHDMKEAIYENKKKLEGIGEDYQIQGSSTKEYFLQRTLQSLERYFYLIAFNYYLHEQYPLGFALSFSRWMCRRPELYRLQADMNRAELTVTAELLTKGARVLVADERFCPDVLSTAKEMSVANFRRVPKMPVYGTAQPSSKSLGSVLRYLTDAKRKHSRILWVSLREEAVLEGNEQIYTLREPGLLEELIPVPAASPQQLEKLEATLKGDLLKCQKWLEVYLESEKQMKMFKSCLTTQEIFSQQKNSCQGLTYRRIPILDFCAPKEQDFDRLLEAMKSALAEDSRAAFVFNCSSGRGRTTTAMVIAVLTLWHFNGIPEMSEEEIVSVPDAKYTKGEFEVVMKVVQLLPDGHRMKKEVDMALDTVSETMTPMHYHLREIIICTFRQGKSSKDEREARTLQLRSLQYLERYIFLILFNTYLHLEKKDSWQRSFSLWMREVAAVAGVYEVLNQLGFPELESLEGRALCTLRGRWQAQGATARPFRGDFV
;
A
#
# COMPACT_ATOMS: atom_id res chain seq x y z
N MET A 1 -34.28 -27.85 -36.78
CA MET A 1 -35.74 -27.64 -36.63
C MET A 1 -35.95 -26.89 -35.32
N MET A 2 -36.68 -25.78 -35.23
CA MET A 2 -37.48 -25.04 -36.22
C MET A 2 -37.02 -23.58 -36.34
N GLY A 3 -37.35 -22.86 -37.42
CA GLY A 3 -37.26 -21.39 -37.53
C GLY A 3 -38.52 -20.70 -36.96
N THR A 4 -38.65 -19.37 -36.92
CA THR A 4 -38.47 -18.45 -38.07
C THR A 4 -38.42 -16.95 -37.66
N THR A 5 -37.46 -16.21 -38.26
CA THR A 5 -37.51 -14.83 -38.85
C THR A 5 -38.29 -13.67 -38.16
N ALA A 6 -37.64 -12.58 -37.71
CA ALA A 6 -37.33 -11.31 -38.44
C ALA A 6 -38.42 -10.20 -38.23
N SER A 7 -38.19 -8.87 -38.27
CA SER A 7 -37.04 -8.06 -38.74
C SER A 7 -36.94 -6.67 -38.06
N ALA A 8 -35.75 -6.06 -38.17
CA ALA A 8 -35.33 -4.63 -38.12
C ALA A 8 -36.22 -3.49 -37.54
N ALA A 9 -35.59 -2.62 -36.73
CA ALA A 9 -35.41 -1.19 -37.05
C ALA A 9 -34.31 -0.52 -36.19
N GLN A 10 -33.42 0.26 -36.81
CA GLN A 10 -32.59 1.28 -36.15
C GLN A 10 -33.30 2.63 -36.25
N GLN A 11 -33.09 3.56 -35.31
CA GLN A 11 -32.94 4.98 -35.67
C GLN A 11 -32.35 5.84 -34.54
N ALA A 12 -31.71 6.94 -34.95
CA ALA A 12 -31.10 7.94 -34.09
C ALA A 12 -31.72 9.33 -34.36
N VAL A 13 -31.78 10.13 -33.29
CA VAL A 13 -31.70 11.60 -33.22
C VAL A 13 -32.05 12.43 -34.48
N SER A 14 -33.10 13.27 -34.42
CA SER A 14 -32.97 14.75 -34.44
C SER A 14 -34.30 15.52 -34.65
N ALA A 15 -34.30 16.77 -34.16
CA ALA A 15 -35.08 17.95 -34.58
C ALA A 15 -36.59 18.11 -34.24
N SER A 16 -36.85 19.33 -33.73
CA SER A 16 -38.08 20.11 -33.46
C SER A 16 -38.87 20.52 -34.75
N PRO A 17 -39.90 21.43 -34.77
CA PRO A 17 -40.50 22.30 -33.73
C PRO A 17 -42.07 22.43 -33.79
N LEU A 18 -42.63 23.58 -33.33
CA LEU A 18 -44.04 24.09 -33.39
C LEU A 18 -45.03 23.55 -32.34
N GLU A 19 -46.13 24.23 -31.96
CA GLU A 19 -46.49 25.67 -31.77
C GLU A 19 -47.98 25.74 -31.37
N SER A 20 -48.29 26.46 -30.28
CA SER A 20 -49.55 27.22 -30.08
C SER A 20 -50.93 26.54 -29.84
N ARG A 21 -51.75 27.28 -29.06
CA ARG A 21 -53.22 27.30 -28.90
C ARG A 21 -53.92 26.29 -27.96
N ALA A 22 -54.56 26.89 -26.95
CA ALA A 22 -55.67 26.43 -26.10
C ALA A 22 -57.03 26.55 -26.89
N PRO A 23 -58.27 26.43 -26.32
CA PRO A 23 -58.66 26.37 -24.90
C PRO A 23 -59.87 25.47 -24.49
N GLY A 24 -60.17 25.48 -23.17
CA GLY A 24 -61.48 25.23 -22.53
C GLY A 24 -61.82 23.77 -22.18
N ASP A 25 -62.78 23.46 -21.29
CA ASP A 25 -63.44 24.15 -20.14
C ASP A 25 -64.45 23.12 -19.52
N GLY A 26 -64.88 23.30 -18.26
CA GLY A 26 -65.80 22.42 -17.49
C GLY A 26 -65.08 21.28 -16.72
N SER A 27 -65.12 21.14 -15.39
CA SER A 27 -66.26 21.07 -14.42
C SER A 27 -67.15 19.83 -14.67
N MET A 28 -67.48 18.93 -13.73
CA MET A 28 -67.31 18.79 -12.26
C MET A 28 -66.98 17.29 -11.94
N GLU A 29 -66.86 16.74 -10.71
CA GLU A 29 -67.29 17.19 -9.37
C GLU A 29 -66.38 16.67 -8.21
N ASP A 30 -66.83 16.91 -6.98
CA ASP A 30 -66.20 16.80 -5.66
C ASP A 30 -65.96 15.41 -5.03
N GLN A 31 -64.96 15.36 -4.13
CA GLN A 31 -65.21 14.97 -2.73
C GLN A 31 -64.14 15.53 -1.76
N HIS A 32 -64.56 16.56 -0.99
CA HIS A 32 -64.05 17.10 0.28
C HIS A 32 -62.56 16.97 0.67
N SER A 33 -61.74 18.02 0.75
CA SER A 33 -61.86 19.37 1.38
C SER A 33 -61.64 19.43 2.91
N LEU A 34 -60.47 19.93 3.31
CA LEU A 34 -60.33 20.82 4.46
C LEU A 34 -59.36 21.97 4.08
N SER A 35 -59.92 23.17 4.02
CA SER A 35 -59.19 24.44 3.89
C SER A 35 -58.92 25.02 5.29
N ILE A 36 -57.84 25.79 5.46
CA ILE A 36 -57.90 27.15 6.01
C ILE A 36 -56.52 27.82 5.89
N HIS A 37 -56.54 29.11 5.53
CA HIS A 37 -55.37 29.98 5.45
C HIS A 37 -54.74 30.23 6.83
N SER A 38 -53.42 30.46 6.86
CA SER A 38 -52.90 31.68 7.48
C SER A 38 -51.55 32.10 6.90
N PHE A 39 -51.49 33.31 6.35
CA PHE A 39 -50.23 34.04 6.26
C PHE A 39 -49.84 34.46 7.68
N GLN A 40 -48.90 33.76 8.32
CA GLN A 40 -48.25 34.29 9.52
C GLN A 40 -47.03 35.12 9.11
N THR A 41 -47.19 36.44 9.21
CA THR A 41 -46.10 37.41 9.25
C THR A 41 -45.06 36.99 10.29
N LEU A 42 -43.88 36.57 9.84
CA LEU A 42 -42.69 36.48 10.68
C LEU A 42 -42.35 37.87 11.21
N GLY A 43 -42.45 38.04 12.53
CA GLY A 43 -42.26 39.31 13.22
C GLY A 43 -40.80 39.78 13.23
N LEU A 44 -40.35 40.42 12.14
CA LEU A 44 -39.07 41.13 12.07
C LEU A 44 -39.13 42.47 12.82
N HIS A 45 -39.09 42.41 14.16
CA HIS A 45 -38.93 43.59 15.01
C HIS A 45 -37.45 43.85 15.35
N ASN A 46 -36.71 44.43 14.39
CA ASN A 46 -36.01 45.70 14.65
C ASN A 46 -35.46 46.33 13.36
N SER A 47 -35.94 47.54 13.11
CA SER A 47 -35.63 48.49 12.03
C SER A 47 -34.17 48.52 11.52
N LYS A 48 -33.97 48.33 10.19
CA LYS A 48 -32.88 48.98 9.41
C LYS A 48 -32.93 48.87 7.87
N ALA A 49 -33.88 48.15 7.27
CA ALA A 49 -34.07 48.07 5.81
C ALA A 49 -35.46 48.56 5.39
N LYS A 50 -35.55 49.34 4.30
CA LYS A 50 -36.83 49.84 3.75
C LYS A 50 -36.89 49.94 2.22
N SER A 51 -35.89 49.39 1.53
CA SER A 51 -35.76 49.42 0.06
C SER A 51 -35.28 48.06 -0.42
N ILE A 52 -36.24 47.19 -0.75
CA ILE A 52 -36.00 45.91 -1.43
C ILE A 52 -36.22 46.17 -2.92
N ILE A 53 -35.19 46.00 -3.74
CA ILE A 53 -35.30 46.08 -5.20
C ILE A 53 -35.10 44.67 -5.74
N THR A 54 -36.18 44.05 -6.20
CA THR A 54 -36.15 42.68 -6.74
C THR A 54 -35.90 42.70 -8.24
N ASN A 55 -34.74 42.18 -8.66
CA ASN A 55 -34.63 41.58 -9.98
C ASN A 55 -35.05 40.11 -9.87
N LYS A 56 -35.77 39.57 -10.86
CA LYS A 56 -36.38 38.22 -10.81
C LYS A 56 -35.37 37.05 -10.78
N VAL A 57 -34.08 37.34 -10.81
CA VAL A 57 -32.99 36.34 -10.90
C VAL A 57 -32.08 36.35 -9.66
N ALA A 58 -32.06 37.43 -8.88
CA ALA A 58 -31.39 37.54 -7.59
C ALA A 58 -31.97 38.75 -6.83
N PRO A 59 -32.65 38.58 -5.68
CA PRO A 59 -33.09 39.69 -4.85
C PRO A 59 -31.89 40.40 -4.21
N VAL A 60 -31.94 41.73 -4.09
CA VAL A 60 -30.88 42.52 -3.46
C VAL A 60 -31.45 43.42 -2.37
N VAL A 61 -30.77 43.47 -1.23
CA VAL A 61 -31.11 44.34 -0.09
C VAL A 61 -30.01 45.37 0.10
N ILE A 62 -30.39 46.66 0.03
CA ILE A 62 -29.47 47.78 0.23
C ILE A 62 -29.79 48.44 1.57
N THR A 63 -28.77 48.73 2.38
CA THR A 63 -28.94 49.38 3.69
C THR A 63 -29.29 50.86 3.56
N TYR A 64 -29.87 51.43 4.63
CA TYR A 64 -30.42 52.79 4.66
C TYR A 64 -29.46 53.91 4.21
N ASN A 65 -28.14 53.69 4.27
CA ASN A 65 -27.11 54.66 3.88
C ASN A 65 -26.50 54.41 2.50
N CYS A 66 -27.01 53.42 1.74
CA CYS A 66 -26.50 52.98 0.44
C CYS A 66 -25.00 52.58 0.43
N ARG A 67 -24.45 52.12 1.57
CA ARG A 67 -23.05 51.68 1.67
C ARG A 67 -22.85 50.17 1.60
N GLU A 68 -23.90 49.40 1.85
CA GLU A 68 -23.83 47.93 1.90
C GLU A 68 -24.96 47.35 1.04
N GLU A 69 -24.60 46.41 0.19
CA GLU A 69 -25.47 45.69 -0.74
C GLU A 69 -25.35 44.19 -0.44
N PHE A 70 -26.49 43.55 -0.16
CA PHE A 70 -26.58 42.12 0.11
C PHE A 70 -27.34 41.42 -1.02
N GLN A 71 -26.67 40.55 -1.76
CA GLN A 71 -27.31 39.66 -2.72
C GLN A 71 -27.91 38.47 -1.97
N ILE A 72 -29.24 38.31 -2.02
CA ILE A 72 -29.91 37.14 -1.47
C ILE A 72 -29.71 36.00 -2.46
N HIS A 73 -28.87 35.03 -2.07
CA HIS A 73 -28.88 33.73 -2.71
C HIS A 73 -29.94 32.87 -2.01
N ASP A 74 -30.94 32.38 -2.76
CA ASP A 74 -31.99 31.51 -2.22
C ASP A 74 -31.44 30.15 -1.73
N ASP A 75 -30.17 29.86 -2.01
CA ASP A 75 -29.36 28.84 -1.31
C ASP A 75 -28.97 29.28 0.12
N LEU A 76 -29.97 29.67 0.91
CA LEU A 76 -30.03 29.19 2.29
C LEU A 76 -30.16 27.67 2.20
N LEU A 77 -28.99 27.00 2.04
CA LEU A 77 -28.81 25.58 2.22
C LEU A 77 -29.72 25.16 3.39
N LYS A 78 -30.65 24.23 3.15
CA LYS A 78 -31.36 23.55 4.23
C LYS A 78 -30.28 22.94 5.10
N ALA A 79 -29.95 23.65 6.17
CA ALA A 79 -28.73 23.42 6.88
C ALA A 79 -29.00 22.23 7.79
N ASN A 80 -28.70 21.05 7.26
CA ASN A 80 -28.86 19.76 7.92
C ASN A 80 -27.77 19.60 9.00
N TYR A 81 -27.71 20.57 9.91
CA TYR A 81 -26.86 20.57 11.08
C TYR A 81 -27.27 19.39 11.95
N THR A 82 -26.31 18.53 12.24
CA THR A 82 -26.55 17.35 13.07
C THR A 82 -26.20 17.69 14.51
N VAL A 83 -27.10 17.40 15.44
CA VAL A 83 -26.83 17.48 16.87
C VAL A 83 -26.53 16.10 17.43
N GLY A 84 -25.84 16.05 18.58
CA GLY A 84 -25.56 14.80 19.27
C GLY A 84 -25.23 14.99 20.74
N ARG A 85 -25.29 13.86 21.45
CA ARG A 85 -24.92 13.67 22.85
C ARG A 85 -24.22 12.31 23.01
N ILE A 86 -23.38 12.18 24.03
CA ILE A 86 -22.64 10.93 24.33
C ILE A 86 -23.55 9.93 25.05
N SER A 87 -24.38 10.43 25.98
CA SER A 87 -25.38 9.65 26.70
C SER A 87 -26.66 10.45 26.93
N GLU A 88 -27.73 9.78 27.34
CA GLU A 88 -29.00 10.42 27.72
C GLU A 88 -28.85 11.46 28.86
N ALA A 89 -27.78 11.38 29.67
CA ALA A 89 -27.50 12.33 30.75
C ALA A 89 -26.68 13.55 30.30
N THR A 90 -26.13 13.57 29.08
CA THR A 90 -25.34 14.69 28.54
C THR A 90 -26.14 15.57 27.60
N LEU A 91 -25.86 16.88 27.62
CA LEU A 91 -26.53 17.87 26.78
C LEU A 91 -26.32 17.61 25.28
N GLU A 92 -27.41 17.63 24.52
CA GLU A 92 -27.39 17.54 23.05
C GLU A 92 -27.00 18.88 22.41
N HIS A 93 -26.00 18.86 21.51
CA HIS A 93 -25.43 20.06 20.90
C HIS A 93 -24.88 19.79 19.50
N TYR A 94 -24.54 20.84 18.75
CA TYR A 94 -24.14 20.77 17.34
C TYR A 94 -22.78 20.06 17.12
N LEU A 95 -22.76 19.13 16.16
CA LEU A 95 -21.59 18.37 15.73
C LEU A 95 -20.91 19.06 14.54
N VAL A 96 -19.59 19.26 14.61
CA VAL A 96 -18.82 19.76 13.46
C VAL A 96 -18.70 18.69 12.39
N GLN A 97 -18.74 19.11 11.12
CA GLN A 97 -18.89 18.27 9.93
C GLN A 97 -20.09 17.29 10.02
N GLY A 98 -21.08 17.60 10.86
CA GLY A 98 -22.25 16.76 11.16
C GLY A 98 -21.95 15.44 11.90
N LYS A 99 -20.72 15.23 12.39
CA LYS A 99 -20.27 13.91 12.89
C LYS A 99 -19.37 13.93 14.13
N TYR A 100 -18.73 15.05 14.43
CA TYR A 100 -17.64 15.09 15.39
C TYR A 100 -17.91 16.02 16.57
N PHE A 101 -17.46 15.59 17.75
CA PHE A 101 -17.36 16.40 18.95
C PHE A 101 -15.97 17.05 19.05
N MET A 102 -15.88 18.26 19.57
CA MET A 102 -14.60 18.93 19.83
C MET A 102 -14.06 18.54 21.21
N VAL A 103 -12.89 17.90 21.24
CA VAL A 103 -12.27 17.34 22.46
C VAL A 103 -10.92 17.99 22.72
N ARG A 104 -10.66 18.37 23.97
CA ARG A 104 -9.42 19.00 24.42
C ARG A 104 -8.23 18.06 24.23
N ASP A 105 -7.15 18.55 23.63
CA ASP A 105 -5.99 17.70 23.33
C ASP A 105 -5.18 17.28 24.56
N VAL A 106 -5.16 18.12 25.60
CA VAL A 106 -4.40 17.90 26.84
C VAL A 106 -5.33 17.84 28.04
N TYR A 107 -5.46 16.63 28.59
CA TYR A 107 -5.96 16.37 29.94
C TYR A 107 -4.81 15.84 30.82
N GLY A 108 -4.89 16.06 32.14
CA GLY A 108 -3.72 16.08 33.03
C GLY A 108 -2.86 14.82 33.16
N LYS A 109 -3.27 13.67 32.61
CA LYS A 109 -2.46 12.43 32.58
C LYS A 109 -1.44 12.39 31.44
N LEU A 110 -1.55 13.25 30.42
CA LEU A 110 -0.77 13.16 29.19
C LEU A 110 0.65 13.76 29.29
N ASP A 111 0.91 14.63 30.27
CA ASP A 111 2.21 15.26 30.51
C ASP A 111 3.06 14.45 31.50
N VAL A 112 3.63 13.34 31.04
CA VAL A 112 4.43 12.42 31.86
C VAL A 112 5.68 13.10 32.43
N LEU A 113 6.29 14.01 31.68
CA LEU A 113 7.49 14.75 32.12
C LEU A 113 7.15 15.97 32.99
N ASN A 114 5.86 16.30 33.19
CA ASN A 114 5.38 17.46 33.96
C ASN A 114 6.00 18.81 33.50
N THR A 115 6.18 18.98 32.18
CA THR A 115 6.86 20.14 31.60
C THR A 115 5.93 21.29 31.21
N THR A 116 4.61 21.09 31.27
CA THR A 116 3.63 22.15 30.93
C THR A 116 3.82 23.38 31.82
N GLY A 117 4.03 23.19 33.13
CA GLY A 117 4.23 24.30 34.07
C GLY A 117 5.60 25.00 33.96
N SER A 118 6.65 24.28 33.58
CA SER A 118 8.04 24.81 33.55
C SER A 118 8.49 25.31 32.18
N CYS A 119 7.94 24.72 31.10
CA CYS A 119 8.32 24.99 29.72
C CYS A 119 7.16 25.48 28.84
N GLY A 120 5.91 25.39 29.31
CA GLY A 120 4.70 25.80 28.58
C GLY A 120 4.09 24.73 27.68
N ALA A 121 4.72 23.56 27.53
CA ALA A 121 4.22 22.46 26.71
C ALA A 121 4.39 21.10 27.40
N PRO A 122 3.44 20.16 27.21
CA PRO A 122 3.56 18.82 27.77
C PRO A 122 4.68 18.02 27.10
N ASN A 123 5.36 17.17 27.86
CA ASN A 123 6.49 16.33 27.41
C ASN A 123 7.60 17.07 26.61
N PHE A 124 7.85 18.36 26.91
CA PHE A 124 8.91 19.16 26.26
C PHE A 124 10.30 18.62 26.64
N ARG A 125 11.11 18.25 25.64
CA ARG A 125 12.46 17.70 25.85
C ARG A 125 13.39 17.93 24.66
N GLN A 126 14.69 17.77 24.88
CA GLN A 126 15.73 17.83 23.87
C GLN A 126 16.32 16.44 23.59
N ALA A 127 16.72 16.17 22.35
CA ALA A 127 17.51 14.98 22.01
C ALA A 127 18.89 15.00 22.70
N LYS A 128 19.33 13.84 23.21
CA LYS A 128 20.66 13.65 23.82
C LYS A 128 21.76 13.76 22.75
N GLY A 129 23.03 13.84 23.15
CA GLY A 129 24.16 14.07 22.21
C GLY A 129 24.28 15.54 21.74
N GLY A 130 23.66 16.46 22.48
CA GLY A 130 23.73 17.91 22.23
C GLY A 130 23.08 18.38 20.92
N TYR A 131 22.26 17.55 20.27
CA TYR A 131 21.57 17.93 19.03
C TYR A 131 20.51 19.01 19.35
N ALA A 132 20.40 20.03 18.50
CA ALA A 132 19.40 21.10 18.63
C ALA A 132 18.01 20.61 18.12
N VAL A 133 17.57 19.46 18.64
CA VAL A 133 16.32 18.79 18.25
C VAL A 133 15.44 18.67 19.48
N PHE A 134 14.21 19.15 19.40
CA PHE A 134 13.28 19.26 20.50
C PHE A 134 11.94 18.63 20.15
N GLY A 135 11.30 18.00 21.14
CA GLY A 135 9.98 17.42 21.00
C GLY A 135 9.04 17.92 22.07
N MET A 136 7.76 18.12 21.73
CA MET A 136 6.70 18.44 22.67
C MET A 136 5.36 17.83 22.23
N GLY A 137 4.44 17.72 23.20
CA GLY A 137 3.02 17.57 22.94
C GLY A 137 2.36 18.92 22.68
N GLN A 138 1.04 18.90 22.49
CA GLN A 138 0.24 20.04 22.07
C GLN A 138 0.17 21.11 23.17
N PRO A 139 0.71 22.33 22.97
CA PRO A 139 0.59 23.42 23.94
C PRO A 139 -0.69 24.25 23.72
N SER A 140 -1.01 25.10 24.69
CA SER A 140 -1.86 26.29 24.47
C SER A 140 -1.07 27.40 23.73
N LEU A 141 -1.74 28.49 23.32
CA LEU A 141 -1.05 29.61 22.68
C LEU A 141 -0.01 30.27 23.61
N ASN A 142 -0.36 30.56 24.87
CA ASN A 142 0.62 31.13 25.82
C ASN A 142 1.70 30.11 26.18
N GLY A 143 1.35 28.83 26.30
CA GLY A 143 2.30 27.74 26.45
C GLY A 143 3.35 27.68 25.33
N PHE A 144 2.92 27.84 24.07
CA PHE A 144 3.83 27.87 22.93
C PHE A 144 4.76 29.09 22.94
N LYS A 145 4.28 30.26 23.37
CA LYS A 145 5.14 31.46 23.55
C LYS A 145 6.25 31.19 24.57
N LEU A 146 5.96 30.50 25.67
CA LEU A 146 6.96 30.13 26.69
C LEU A 146 8.02 29.17 26.13
N VAL A 147 7.64 28.21 25.29
CA VAL A 147 8.58 27.32 24.58
C VAL A 147 9.54 28.14 23.70
N LEU A 148 9.03 29.05 22.87
CA LEU A 148 9.89 29.89 22.00
C LEU A 148 10.81 30.80 22.81
N GLN A 149 10.32 31.37 23.91
CA GLN A 149 11.15 32.16 24.84
C GLN A 149 12.21 31.31 25.55
N LYS A 150 11.93 30.03 25.86
CA LYS A 150 12.91 29.10 26.44
C LYS A 150 14.04 28.80 25.45
N LEU A 151 13.72 28.42 24.21
CA LEU A 151 14.70 28.18 23.16
C LEU A 151 15.59 29.41 22.89
N GLN A 152 14.98 30.61 22.88
CA GLN A 152 15.73 31.86 22.72
C GLN A 152 16.68 32.14 23.90
N ARG A 153 16.26 31.89 25.14
CA ARG A 153 17.10 32.00 26.35
C ARG A 153 18.24 30.98 26.38
N GLU A 154 18.03 29.80 25.80
CA GLU A 154 19.03 28.74 25.64
C GLU A 154 19.99 29.00 24.46
N GLY A 155 19.87 30.14 23.78
CA GLY A 155 20.83 30.62 22.78
C GLY A 155 20.47 30.27 21.33
N HIS A 156 19.32 29.64 21.07
CA HIS A 156 18.87 29.31 19.72
C HIS A 156 18.36 30.56 18.99
N LYS A 157 19.15 31.04 18.01
CA LYS A 157 18.87 32.24 17.20
C LYS A 157 17.89 32.01 16.04
N GLU A 158 17.62 30.75 15.73
CA GLU A 158 16.82 30.30 14.59
C GLU A 158 16.08 29.04 15.02
N CYS A 159 14.79 28.95 14.67
CA CYS A 159 13.89 27.90 15.15
C CYS A 159 12.94 27.50 14.03
N VAL A 160 12.90 26.21 13.71
CA VAL A 160 12.01 25.62 12.71
C VAL A 160 11.04 24.71 13.44
N PHE A 161 9.78 25.12 13.53
CA PHE A 161 8.72 24.34 14.16
C PHE A 161 7.96 23.49 13.13
N PHE A 162 7.91 22.19 13.38
CA PHE A 162 7.15 21.20 12.62
C PHE A 162 5.95 20.72 13.45
N CYS A 163 4.74 21.10 13.04
CA CYS A 163 3.53 20.43 13.52
C CYS A 163 3.36 19.13 12.74
N VAL A 164 3.54 17.99 13.42
CA VAL A 164 3.52 16.65 12.79
C VAL A 164 2.17 15.93 12.88
N ARG A 165 1.09 16.68 13.14
CA ARG A 165 -0.28 16.16 13.27
C ARG A 165 -0.97 16.04 11.91
N GLU A 166 -1.61 14.89 11.65
CA GLU A 166 -2.44 14.67 10.45
C GLU A 166 -3.85 15.26 10.61
N GLU A 167 -4.36 15.25 11.83
CA GLU A 167 -5.70 15.69 12.22
C GLU A 167 -5.82 17.22 12.38
N PRO A 168 -6.98 17.83 12.05
CA PRO A 168 -7.18 19.29 12.17
C PRO A 168 -7.27 19.72 13.64
N VAL A 169 -6.61 20.83 14.01
CA VAL A 169 -6.62 21.37 15.39
C VAL A 169 -7.14 22.80 15.39
N VAL A 170 -8.07 23.09 16.30
CA VAL A 170 -8.66 24.42 16.47
C VAL A 170 -8.48 24.88 17.91
N PHE A 171 -8.15 26.14 18.12
CA PHE A 171 -7.94 26.71 19.44
C PHE A 171 -9.09 27.63 19.81
N LEU A 172 -9.65 27.44 21.01
CA LEU A 172 -10.75 28.25 21.54
C LEU A 172 -10.27 29.10 22.70
N ARG A 173 -10.77 30.35 22.78
CA ARG A 173 -10.46 31.27 23.87
C ARG A 173 -11.06 30.75 25.20
N LEU A 174 -10.21 30.55 26.20
CA LEU A 174 -10.60 30.11 27.54
C LEU A 174 -9.72 30.82 28.58
N GLU A 175 -10.34 31.49 29.57
CA GLU A 175 -9.66 32.13 30.72
C GLU A 175 -8.49 33.09 30.36
N GLY A 176 -8.49 33.66 29.16
CA GLY A 176 -7.44 34.59 28.68
C GLY A 176 -6.29 33.94 27.90
N ASP A 177 -6.36 32.63 27.65
CA ASP A 177 -5.49 31.90 26.73
C ASP A 177 -6.32 31.27 25.59
N PHE A 178 -5.64 30.60 24.65
CA PHE A 178 -6.26 29.81 23.59
C PHE A 178 -5.85 28.34 23.76
N VAL A 179 -6.84 27.48 24.04
CA VAL A 179 -6.67 26.06 24.34
C VAL A 179 -7.04 25.22 23.12
N SER A 180 -6.23 24.22 22.79
CA SER A 180 -6.38 23.37 21.61
C SER A 180 -7.44 22.25 21.80
N TYR A 181 -8.34 22.17 20.84
CA TYR A 181 -9.36 21.14 20.67
C TYR A 181 -9.23 20.49 19.30
N THR A 182 -9.48 19.19 19.22
CA THR A 182 -9.42 18.39 18.00
C THR A 182 -10.72 17.58 17.87
N PRO A 183 -11.31 17.45 16.67
CA PRO A 183 -12.52 16.66 16.47
C PRO A 183 -12.30 15.17 16.77
N ARG A 184 -13.36 14.53 17.28
CA ARG A 184 -13.43 13.09 17.59
C ARG A 184 -14.74 12.49 17.12
N GLY A 185 -14.72 11.22 16.72
CA GLY A 185 -15.92 10.48 16.35
C GLY A 185 -16.85 10.25 17.55
N LYS A 186 -18.16 10.38 17.35
CA LYS A 186 -19.17 10.04 18.38
C LYS A 186 -18.96 8.64 18.97
N GLU A 187 -18.60 7.67 18.13
CA GLU A 187 -18.41 6.26 18.52
C GLU A 187 -17.09 5.99 19.27
N ASN A 188 -16.09 6.88 19.16
CA ASN A 188 -14.80 6.72 19.83
C ASN A 188 -14.11 8.09 20.04
N LEU A 189 -14.13 8.57 21.28
CA LEU A 189 -13.57 9.86 21.66
C LEU A 189 -12.06 9.83 21.93
N HIS A 190 -11.48 8.65 22.10
CA HIS A 190 -10.05 8.49 22.41
C HIS A 190 -9.17 8.53 21.16
N GLU A 191 -9.73 8.27 19.97
CA GLU A 191 -8.98 8.22 18.70
C GLU A 191 -9.09 9.52 17.90
N ASN A 192 -7.93 10.05 17.49
CA ASN A 192 -7.88 11.15 16.52
C ASN A 192 -8.47 10.71 15.17
N LEU A 193 -8.91 11.69 14.38
CA LEU A 193 -9.24 11.46 12.96
C LEU A 193 -7.96 11.03 12.22
N GLN A 194 -7.85 9.73 11.94
CA GLN A 194 -6.80 9.17 11.09
C GLN A 194 -7.23 9.24 9.62
N ARG A 195 -6.27 9.39 8.69
CA ARG A 195 -6.51 9.24 7.24
C ARG A 195 -7.69 10.08 6.73
N LEU A 196 -7.59 11.40 6.90
CA LEU A 196 -8.56 12.38 6.37
C LEU A 196 -8.91 12.08 4.90
N GLN A 197 -10.15 12.40 4.50
CA GLN A 197 -10.63 12.16 3.13
C GLN A 197 -9.64 12.76 2.10
N ARG A 198 -9.28 11.97 1.08
CA ARG A 198 -8.12 12.31 0.25
C ARG A 198 -8.34 13.62 -0.49
N GLY A 199 -7.28 14.43 -0.56
CA GLY A 199 -7.29 15.78 -1.15
C GLY A 199 -7.68 16.87 -0.15
N VAL A 200 -8.33 16.52 0.96
CA VAL A 200 -8.68 17.48 2.01
C VAL A 200 -7.47 17.74 2.92
N ARG A 201 -6.99 18.99 2.93
CA ARG A 201 -5.93 19.44 3.85
C ARG A 201 -6.49 19.66 5.25
N ALA A 202 -5.71 19.34 6.28
CA ALA A 202 -6.10 19.58 7.67
C ALA A 202 -6.42 21.07 7.92
N GLU A 203 -5.60 21.96 7.36
CA GLU A 203 -5.76 23.41 7.44
C GLU A 203 -7.07 23.90 6.78
N SER A 204 -7.54 23.21 5.74
CA SER A 204 -8.85 23.50 5.12
C SER A 204 -10.02 23.04 6.00
N LEU A 205 -9.87 21.92 6.72
CA LEU A 205 -10.84 21.49 7.72
C LEU A 205 -10.84 22.40 8.95
N GLU A 206 -9.68 22.87 9.42
CA GLU A 206 -9.60 23.81 10.54
C GLU A 206 -10.38 25.10 10.27
N LEU A 207 -10.29 25.63 9.05
CA LEU A 207 -11.08 26.79 8.61
C LEU A 207 -12.59 26.50 8.51
N ALA A 208 -12.97 25.32 8.01
CA ALA A 208 -14.37 24.89 7.93
C ALA A 208 -14.98 24.70 9.33
N ILE A 209 -14.26 23.99 10.22
CA ILE A 209 -14.64 23.75 11.62
C ILE A 209 -14.73 25.06 12.39
N ARG A 210 -13.80 26.02 12.19
CA ARG A 210 -13.92 27.36 12.78
C ARG A 210 -15.23 28.04 12.39
N LYS A 211 -15.58 28.02 11.11
CA LYS A 211 -16.83 28.61 10.62
C LYS A 211 -18.04 27.91 11.26
N GLU A 212 -18.08 26.58 11.24
CA GLU A 212 -19.16 25.80 11.87
C GLU A 212 -19.31 26.12 13.36
N ILE A 213 -18.23 26.14 14.14
CA ILE A 213 -18.27 26.48 15.58
C ILE A 213 -18.86 27.89 15.80
N ARG A 214 -18.48 28.88 14.98
CA ARG A 214 -19.04 30.23 15.04
C ARG A 214 -20.53 30.26 14.70
N ASP A 215 -20.91 29.62 13.59
CA ASP A 215 -22.30 29.59 13.13
C ASP A 215 -23.19 28.88 14.18
N PHE A 216 -22.71 27.78 14.77
CA PHE A 216 -23.38 27.06 15.86
C PHE A 216 -23.46 27.88 17.16
N ALA A 217 -22.41 28.62 17.51
CA ALA A 217 -22.45 29.51 18.68
C ALA A 217 -23.48 30.63 18.49
N GLN A 218 -23.61 31.20 17.29
CA GLN A 218 -24.63 32.21 16.99
C GLN A 218 -26.06 31.65 17.13
N LEU A 219 -26.27 30.36 16.83
CA LEU A 219 -27.54 29.66 17.04
C LEU A 219 -27.81 29.27 18.51
N SER A 220 -26.81 29.36 19.38
CA SER A 220 -26.88 28.89 20.78
C SER A 220 -26.35 29.96 21.75
N GLU A 221 -26.90 31.18 21.69
CA GLU A 221 -26.63 32.29 22.62
C GLU A 221 -25.13 32.69 22.76
N SER A 222 -24.36 32.61 21.67
CA SER A 222 -22.89 32.78 21.65
C SER A 222 -22.11 31.72 22.44
N VAL A 223 -22.66 30.52 22.59
CA VAL A 223 -22.04 29.38 23.30
C VAL A 223 -21.87 28.19 22.37
N TYR A 224 -20.68 27.57 22.39
CA TYR A 224 -20.43 26.26 21.80
C TYR A 224 -19.99 25.26 22.88
N TYR A 225 -20.27 23.98 22.68
CA TYR A 225 -20.03 22.93 23.67
C TYR A 225 -18.84 22.04 23.29
N VAL A 226 -17.97 21.77 24.25
CA VAL A 226 -16.72 20.99 24.07
C VAL A 226 -16.50 20.01 25.22
N TYR A 227 -15.65 19.02 25.01
CA TYR A 227 -15.28 18.04 26.04
C TYR A 227 -13.85 18.24 26.53
N ASN A 228 -13.66 18.27 27.85
CA ASN A 228 -12.36 18.46 28.52
C ASN A 228 -11.80 17.16 29.14
N ASP A 229 -12.63 16.29 29.70
CA ASP A 229 -12.29 14.97 30.28
C ASP A 229 -13.19 13.86 29.72
N ILE A 230 -12.66 13.13 28.74
CA ILE A 230 -13.32 11.97 28.11
C ILE A 230 -13.22 10.66 28.91
N GLU A 231 -12.46 10.63 30.00
CA GLU A 231 -12.26 9.42 30.82
C GLU A 231 -13.35 9.27 31.87
N ARG A 232 -13.85 10.40 32.39
CA ARG A 232 -14.81 10.45 33.50
C ARG A 232 -16.15 11.06 33.13
N LEU A 233 -16.20 11.94 32.11
CA LEU A 233 -17.40 12.62 31.62
C LEU A 233 -18.25 13.30 32.71
N ARG A 234 -17.62 13.70 33.82
CA ARG A 234 -18.28 14.46 34.90
C ARG A 234 -18.30 15.93 34.50
N ASP A 235 -19.45 16.57 34.69
CA ASP A 235 -19.66 17.98 34.39
C ASP A 235 -19.40 18.34 32.91
N GLU A 236 -19.61 17.37 32.01
CA GLU A 236 -19.46 17.49 30.55
C GLU A 236 -20.81 17.50 29.81
N PRO A 237 -20.95 18.19 28.64
CA PRO A 237 -19.94 19.03 27.99
C PRO A 237 -19.81 20.43 28.61
N HIS A 238 -18.63 21.03 28.48
CA HIS A 238 -18.36 22.40 28.91
C HIS A 238 -18.81 23.44 27.88
N ALA A 239 -19.43 24.53 28.36
CA ALA A 239 -19.80 25.69 27.56
C ALA A 239 -18.62 26.66 27.35
N VAL A 240 -18.32 27.00 26.10
CA VAL A 240 -17.31 27.99 25.69
C VAL A 240 -17.99 29.15 24.97
N ARG A 241 -17.69 30.39 25.36
CA ARG A 241 -18.25 31.58 24.73
C ARG A 241 -17.47 31.94 23.47
N VAL A 242 -18.20 32.16 22.37
CA VAL A 242 -17.68 32.53 21.05
C VAL A 242 -18.51 33.70 20.52
N HIS A 243 -17.91 34.88 20.46
CA HIS A 243 -18.58 36.10 20.00
C HIS A 243 -18.15 36.51 18.59
N CYS A 244 -16.90 36.22 18.21
CA CYS A 244 -16.31 36.60 16.92
C CYS A 244 -15.26 35.58 16.44
N ASP A 245 -14.76 35.74 15.20
CA ASP A 245 -13.69 34.89 14.67
C ASP A 245 -12.42 34.94 15.53
N GLU A 246 -12.12 36.08 16.16
CA GLU A 246 -10.94 36.23 17.04
C GLU A 246 -11.03 35.41 18.34
N ASP A 247 -12.16 34.76 18.63
CA ASP A 247 -12.27 33.79 19.73
C ASP A 247 -11.86 32.36 19.31
N ILE A 248 -11.62 32.13 18.02
CA ILE A 248 -11.26 30.83 17.43
C ILE A 248 -10.02 30.97 16.51
N GLN A 249 -8.91 30.35 16.87
CA GLN A 249 -7.69 30.35 16.06
C GLN A 249 -7.40 28.98 15.44
N VAL A 250 -6.88 28.95 14.21
CA VAL A 250 -6.42 27.72 13.53
C VAL A 250 -4.90 27.51 13.68
N THR A 251 -4.36 26.35 13.30
CA THR A 251 -2.93 26.06 13.52
C THR A 251 -2.00 27.03 12.82
N ASP A 252 -2.28 27.43 11.58
CA ASP A 252 -1.44 28.38 10.85
C ASP A 252 -1.49 29.78 11.49
N GLU A 253 -2.59 30.18 12.13
CA GLU A 253 -2.65 31.44 12.89
C GLU A 253 -1.82 31.37 14.16
N VAL A 254 -2.00 30.33 14.98
CA VAL A 254 -1.25 30.16 16.24
C VAL A 254 0.25 30.01 15.98
N TYR A 255 0.63 29.20 15.00
CA TYR A 255 2.02 28.79 14.80
C TYR A 255 2.77 29.61 13.77
N ARG A 256 2.14 30.32 12.82
CA ARG A 256 2.86 31.16 11.85
C ARG A 256 3.09 32.58 12.36
N ARG A 257 2.15 33.15 13.14
CA ARG A 257 2.22 34.53 13.67
C ARG A 257 3.53 34.88 14.43
N PRO A 258 4.26 33.97 15.13
CA PRO A 258 5.54 34.32 15.75
C PRO A 258 6.60 34.86 14.77
N VAL A 259 6.50 34.59 13.45
CA VAL A 259 7.41 35.14 12.44
C VAL A 259 7.46 36.68 12.42
N PHE A 260 6.37 37.36 12.83
CA PHE A 260 6.31 38.82 12.95
C PHE A 260 7.19 39.38 14.08
N LEU A 261 7.51 38.57 15.09
CA LEU A 261 8.33 38.94 16.25
C LEU A 261 9.74 38.32 16.18
N GLN A 262 9.88 37.19 15.48
CA GLN A 262 11.13 36.43 15.32
C GLN A 262 11.35 36.12 13.82
N PRO A 263 12.05 36.98 13.06
CA PRO A 263 12.23 36.78 11.61
C PRO A 263 12.97 35.48 11.22
N SER A 264 13.75 34.91 12.15
CA SER A 264 14.45 33.62 12.03
C SER A 264 13.57 32.40 12.42
N TYR A 265 12.30 32.61 12.76
CA TYR A 265 11.36 31.53 13.06
C TYR A 265 10.66 31.04 11.78
N ARG A 266 10.47 29.73 11.65
CA ARG A 266 9.73 29.09 10.55
C ARG A 266 8.72 28.08 11.11
N TYR A 267 7.58 27.97 10.42
CA TYR A 267 6.53 27.00 10.73
C TYR A 267 6.23 26.14 9.49
N HIS A 268 6.18 24.82 9.68
CA HIS A 268 5.75 23.87 8.67
C HIS A 268 4.74 22.88 9.26
N ARG A 269 3.67 22.61 8.50
CA ARG A 269 2.78 21.48 8.74
C ARG A 269 3.34 20.26 7.99
N LEU A 270 3.70 19.21 8.72
CA LEU A 270 4.25 17.97 8.17
C LEU A 270 3.42 16.79 8.70
N PRO A 271 2.22 16.55 8.18
CA PRO A 271 1.31 15.55 8.75
C PRO A 271 1.95 14.16 8.67
N LEU A 272 2.37 13.60 9.80
CA LEU A 272 2.91 12.24 9.90
C LEU A 272 1.82 11.28 10.40
N PRO A 273 1.81 10.02 9.93
CA PRO A 273 0.76 9.07 10.27
C PRO A 273 0.86 8.64 11.75
N ALA A 274 -0.29 8.55 12.42
CA ALA A 274 -0.40 8.06 13.78
C ALA A 274 0.08 6.61 13.92
N GLU A 275 -0.08 5.78 12.88
CA GLU A 275 0.42 4.39 12.82
C GLU A 275 1.15 4.06 11.50
N GLY A 276 2.17 3.20 11.61
CA GLY A 276 3.06 2.83 10.48
C GLY A 276 4.13 3.88 10.14
N ALA A 277 4.88 3.65 9.06
CA ALA A 277 5.93 4.56 8.60
C ALA A 277 5.38 5.69 7.69
N PRO A 278 6.03 6.87 7.67
CA PRO A 278 5.66 7.96 6.77
C PRO A 278 5.76 7.52 5.31
N LEU A 279 4.91 8.10 4.46
CA LEU A 279 4.97 7.97 3.02
C LEU A 279 6.13 8.78 2.44
N GLU A 280 6.58 8.38 1.27
CA GLU A 280 7.70 8.98 0.56
C GLU A 280 7.49 10.46 0.25
N GLU A 281 6.24 10.88 -0.01
CA GLU A 281 5.87 12.27 -0.19
C GLU A 281 5.97 13.11 1.10
N GLN A 282 5.87 12.48 2.28
CA GLN A 282 6.09 13.12 3.58
C GLN A 282 7.60 13.32 3.83
N PHE A 283 8.44 12.36 3.45
CA PHE A 283 9.90 12.56 3.44
C PHE A 283 10.29 13.67 2.44
N ASP A 284 9.72 13.70 1.24
CA ASP A 284 9.94 14.78 0.27
C ASP A 284 9.47 16.15 0.80
N ALA A 285 8.36 16.20 1.53
CA ALA A 285 7.88 17.42 2.19
C ALA A 285 8.88 17.89 3.26
N PHE A 286 9.37 16.99 4.11
CA PHE A 286 10.38 17.30 5.11
C PHE A 286 11.68 17.83 4.47
N ILE A 287 12.20 17.15 3.44
CA ILE A 287 13.39 17.59 2.70
C ILE A 287 13.18 18.98 2.06
N ARG A 288 12.00 19.29 1.52
CA ARG A 288 11.68 20.63 1.02
C ARG A 288 11.77 21.69 2.12
N CYS A 289 11.20 21.45 3.30
CA CYS A 289 11.31 22.37 4.43
C CYS A 289 12.77 22.60 4.88
N LEU A 290 13.60 21.55 4.88
CA LEU A 290 15.04 21.69 5.17
C LEU A 290 15.76 22.56 4.13
N ARG A 291 15.39 22.45 2.85
CA ARG A 291 15.95 23.27 1.76
C ARG A 291 15.55 24.75 1.83
N GLU A 292 14.46 25.09 2.50
CA GLU A 292 14.05 26.47 2.79
C GLU A 292 14.91 27.13 3.89
N SER A 293 15.74 26.35 4.60
CA SER A 293 16.63 26.82 5.67
C SER A 293 18.11 26.64 5.27
N PRO A 294 18.78 27.64 4.68
CA PRO A 294 20.17 27.50 4.20
C PRO A 294 21.17 27.06 5.27
N SER A 295 20.90 27.41 6.53
CA SER A 295 21.61 27.00 7.74
C SER A 295 21.64 25.48 7.99
N LEU A 296 20.70 24.71 7.40
CA LEU A 296 20.65 23.25 7.49
C LEU A 296 21.36 22.54 6.34
N LEU A 297 21.71 23.26 5.27
CA LEU A 297 22.46 22.71 4.11
C LEU A 297 23.92 23.17 4.10
N LEU A 298 24.17 24.43 4.42
CA LEU A 298 25.49 25.06 4.41
C LEU A 298 26.06 25.07 5.82
N ARG A 299 27.26 24.50 6.00
CA ARG A 299 28.01 24.60 7.25
C ARG A 299 28.67 25.97 7.34
N ASP A 300 28.21 26.80 8.26
CA ASP A 300 28.90 28.02 8.68
C ASP A 300 29.63 27.76 10.01
N PRO A 301 30.98 27.76 10.06
CA PRO A 301 31.73 27.51 11.28
C PRO A 301 31.42 28.46 12.44
N GLY A 302 30.83 29.63 12.17
CA GLY A 302 30.47 30.63 13.17
C GLY A 302 29.02 30.59 13.67
N ARG A 303 28.15 29.74 13.10
CA ARG A 303 26.70 29.74 13.38
C ARG A 303 26.20 28.33 13.76
N PRO A 304 25.57 28.15 14.93
CA PRO A 304 24.96 26.87 15.28
C PRO A 304 23.76 26.59 14.35
N PRO A 305 23.45 25.30 14.08
CA PRO A 305 22.26 24.93 13.31
C PRO A 305 20.97 25.39 14.05
N PRO A 306 19.87 25.61 13.31
CA PRO A 306 18.60 25.99 13.92
C PRO A 306 18.06 24.92 14.86
N ALA A 307 17.30 25.36 15.87
CA ALA A 307 16.52 24.45 16.70
C ALA A 307 15.37 23.83 15.87
N LEU A 308 15.35 22.51 15.76
CA LEU A 308 14.26 21.76 15.12
C LEU A 308 13.26 21.32 16.19
N LEU A 309 12.10 21.97 16.26
CA LEU A 309 11.05 21.68 17.25
C LEU A 309 9.94 20.85 16.60
N PHE A 310 9.57 19.72 17.19
CA PHE A 310 8.55 18.81 16.66
C PHE A 310 7.37 18.67 17.62
N GLY A 311 6.15 18.95 17.15
CA GLY A 311 4.92 18.95 17.96
C GLY A 311 3.87 17.98 17.43
N CYS A 312 3.35 17.09 18.29
CA CYS A 312 2.15 16.28 18.02
C CYS A 312 1.17 16.38 19.21
N GLN A 313 0.05 15.64 19.21
CA GLN A 313 -0.91 15.70 20.33
C GLN A 313 -0.25 15.46 21.70
N THR A 314 0.36 14.29 21.91
CA THR A 314 0.95 13.89 23.20
C THR A 314 2.45 14.12 23.28
N GLY A 315 3.11 14.39 22.15
CA GLY A 315 4.56 14.53 22.10
C GLY A 315 5.33 13.21 22.13
N VAL A 316 4.67 12.07 21.89
CA VAL A 316 5.27 10.73 21.95
C VAL A 316 5.54 10.17 20.55
N GLY A 317 4.73 9.25 20.00
CA GLY A 317 5.09 8.43 18.82
C GLY A 317 5.55 9.22 17.59
N ARG A 318 4.66 10.05 17.02
CA ARG A 318 4.98 10.89 15.84
C ARG A 318 6.11 11.90 16.11
N THR A 319 6.20 12.42 17.32
CA THR A 319 7.25 13.36 17.73
C THR A 319 8.61 12.65 17.81
N ASN A 320 8.70 11.45 18.39
CA ASN A 320 9.95 10.70 18.46
C ASN A 320 10.46 10.29 17.08
N LEU A 321 9.57 9.88 16.19
CA LEU A 321 9.91 9.62 14.79
C LEU A 321 10.50 10.86 14.10
N ALA A 322 9.85 12.02 14.25
CA ALA A 322 10.31 13.26 13.66
C ALA A 322 11.61 13.81 14.31
N MET A 323 11.76 13.66 15.63
CA MET A 323 13.01 13.95 16.33
C MET A 323 14.16 13.05 15.86
N ALA A 324 13.92 11.76 15.61
CA ALA A 324 14.93 10.87 15.04
C ALA A 324 15.34 11.34 13.62
N MET A 325 14.37 11.70 12.77
CA MET A 325 14.64 12.28 11.44
C MET A 325 15.47 13.58 11.53
N GLY A 326 15.11 14.51 12.43
CA GLY A 326 15.87 15.74 12.66
C GLY A 326 17.26 15.50 13.23
N THR A 327 17.41 14.50 14.11
CA THR A 327 18.70 14.11 14.70
C THR A 327 19.64 13.54 13.64
N LEU A 328 19.14 12.70 12.73
CA LEU A 328 19.90 12.21 11.58
C LEU A 328 20.33 13.36 10.64
N VAL A 329 19.45 14.31 10.35
CA VAL A 329 19.81 15.50 9.56
C VAL A 329 20.92 16.32 10.23
N LEU A 330 20.83 16.56 11.54
CA LEU A 330 21.89 17.29 12.26
C LEU A 330 23.19 16.46 12.41
N HIS A 331 23.12 15.14 12.43
CA HIS A 331 24.29 14.26 12.39
C HIS A 331 25.07 14.46 11.07
N HIS A 332 24.39 14.40 9.93
CA HIS A 332 24.97 14.72 8.62
C HIS A 332 25.44 16.18 8.52
N HIS A 333 24.74 17.11 9.17
CA HIS A 333 25.18 18.51 9.27
C HIS A 333 26.47 18.69 10.06
N ARG A 334 26.74 17.92 11.13
CA ARG A 334 28.03 17.96 11.85
C ARG A 334 29.16 17.33 11.02
N GLY A 335 28.87 16.22 10.36
CA GLY A 335 29.79 15.51 9.47
C GLY A 335 30.74 14.55 10.18
N ALA A 336 31.29 13.62 9.39
CA ALA A 336 32.03 12.43 9.84
C ALA A 336 33.36 12.67 10.59
N ALA A 337 33.74 13.93 10.86
CA ALA A 337 34.96 14.28 11.58
C ALA A 337 34.79 14.22 13.11
N GLN A 338 33.55 14.30 13.61
CA GLN A 338 33.24 14.04 15.01
C GLN A 338 32.80 12.58 15.15
N LYS A 339 33.28 11.87 16.18
CA LYS A 339 32.71 10.57 16.53
C LYS A 339 31.21 10.75 16.79
N PRO A 340 30.37 9.77 16.46
CA PRO A 340 28.98 9.80 16.88
C PRO A 340 28.89 9.87 18.41
N ASP A 341 28.50 11.03 18.95
CA ASP A 341 28.11 11.22 20.36
C ASP A 341 26.73 10.59 20.66
N PHE A 342 26.52 9.38 20.13
CA PHE A 342 25.37 8.56 20.45
C PHE A 342 25.61 7.82 21.78
N PRO A 343 24.56 7.56 22.57
CA PRO A 343 24.69 6.78 23.80
C PRO A 343 25.33 5.40 23.52
N PRO A 344 26.09 4.82 24.48
CA PRO A 344 26.65 3.48 24.32
C PRO A 344 25.52 2.45 24.11
N LEU A 345 25.39 1.95 22.88
CA LEU A 345 24.37 0.97 22.53
C LEU A 345 24.73 -0.41 23.11
N PRO A 346 23.77 -1.17 23.65
CA PRO A 346 23.97 -2.57 23.98
C PRO A 346 24.40 -3.35 22.72
N LYS A 347 25.38 -4.25 22.85
CA LYS A 347 25.76 -5.14 21.75
C LYS A 347 24.64 -6.16 21.49
N THR A 348 23.73 -5.84 20.57
CA THR A 348 22.72 -6.78 20.07
C THR A 348 23.43 -7.96 19.41
N SER A 349 23.11 -9.19 19.82
CA SER A 349 23.72 -10.37 19.21
C SER A 349 23.19 -10.54 17.78
N PRO A 350 23.97 -11.10 16.84
CA PRO A 350 23.49 -11.37 15.49
C PRO A 350 22.28 -12.32 15.43
N ARG A 351 21.98 -13.06 16.52
CA ARG A 351 20.80 -13.95 16.60
C ARG A 351 19.51 -13.21 16.98
N ASP A 352 19.60 -12.03 17.58
CA ASP A 352 18.45 -11.24 18.03
C ASP A 352 18.05 -10.16 17.00
N ARG A 353 18.75 -10.10 15.87
CA ARG A 353 18.51 -9.13 14.79
C ARG A 353 17.45 -9.65 13.82
N LEU A 354 16.48 -8.79 13.53
CA LEU A 354 15.39 -9.07 12.58
C LEU A 354 15.93 -9.29 11.17
N ARG A 355 15.43 -10.32 10.47
CA ARG A 355 15.95 -10.77 9.17
C ARG A 355 15.95 -9.69 8.10
N VAL A 356 14.95 -8.82 8.07
CA VAL A 356 14.87 -7.70 7.10
C VAL A 356 16.01 -6.69 7.29
N ILE A 357 16.40 -6.41 8.53
CA ILE A 357 17.48 -5.47 8.86
C ILE A 357 18.83 -6.10 8.53
N GLN A 358 19.00 -7.39 8.82
CA GLN A 358 20.19 -8.14 8.41
C GLN A 358 20.36 -8.15 6.89
N ALA A 359 19.28 -8.39 6.14
CA ALA A 359 19.30 -8.36 4.67
C ALA A 359 19.61 -6.95 4.10
N PHE A 360 19.15 -5.88 4.75
CA PHE A 360 19.56 -4.52 4.39
C PHE A 360 21.08 -4.31 4.57
N MET A 361 21.64 -4.73 5.71
CA MET A 361 23.06 -4.53 6.01
C MET A 361 23.99 -5.33 5.07
N GLU A 362 23.55 -6.49 4.60
CA GLU A 362 24.25 -7.32 3.61
C GLU A 362 24.16 -6.74 2.19
N MET A 363 23.07 -6.01 1.89
CA MET A 363 22.79 -5.44 0.57
C MET A 363 23.44 -4.06 0.34
N VAL A 364 23.59 -3.25 1.38
CA VAL A 364 23.97 -1.83 1.28
C VAL A 364 25.42 -1.59 1.73
N PRO A 365 26.26 -0.90 0.92
CA PRO A 365 27.60 -0.50 1.35
C PRO A 365 27.56 0.31 2.65
N LYS A 366 28.39 -0.07 3.63
CA LYS A 366 28.37 0.49 5.00
C LYS A 366 27.03 0.33 5.75
N GLY A 367 26.18 -0.63 5.37
CA GLY A 367 24.86 -0.83 5.97
C GLY A 367 24.86 -0.97 7.50
N GLN A 368 25.87 -1.63 8.08
CA GLN A 368 26.05 -1.71 9.55
C GLN A 368 26.20 -0.32 10.19
N GLN A 369 26.99 0.57 9.61
CA GLN A 369 27.18 1.95 10.09
C GLN A 369 25.87 2.74 10.00
N ILE A 370 25.15 2.64 8.88
CA ILE A 370 23.88 3.34 8.65
C ILE A 370 22.84 2.93 9.70
N VAL A 371 22.79 1.65 10.07
CA VAL A 371 21.91 1.12 11.12
C VAL A 371 22.34 1.60 12.51
N GLU A 372 23.64 1.58 12.83
CA GLU A 372 24.17 2.07 14.11
C GLU A 372 23.91 3.57 14.34
N GLU A 373 23.95 4.39 13.29
CA GLU A 373 23.59 5.81 13.35
C GLU A 373 22.09 6.02 13.60
N VAL A 374 21.22 5.20 13.01
CA VAL A 374 19.77 5.23 13.30
C VAL A 374 19.48 4.77 14.72
N ASP A 375 20.14 3.70 15.18
CA ASP A 375 20.05 3.22 16.56
C ASP A 375 20.43 4.32 17.56
N GLY A 376 21.53 5.02 17.28
CA GLY A 376 22.00 6.14 18.08
C GLY A 376 21.06 7.34 18.07
N ALA A 377 20.46 7.67 16.92
CA ALA A 377 19.44 8.72 16.82
C ALA A 377 18.17 8.36 17.60
N ILE A 378 17.71 7.10 17.53
CA ILE A 378 16.55 6.62 18.31
C ILE A 378 16.85 6.67 19.80
N ALA A 379 18.00 6.14 20.25
CA ALA A 379 18.42 6.17 21.65
C ALA A 379 18.62 7.61 22.20
N SER A 380 18.90 8.57 21.31
CA SER A 380 18.98 9.99 21.68
C SER A 380 17.60 10.63 21.90
N CYS A 381 16.53 10.03 21.37
CA CYS A 381 15.15 10.52 21.46
C CYS A 381 14.23 9.62 22.31
N SER A 382 14.71 8.50 22.84
CA SER A 382 13.88 7.41 23.40
C SER A 382 13.23 7.68 24.75
N GLU A 383 13.51 8.82 25.40
CA GLU A 383 13.03 9.19 26.76
C GLU A 383 11.53 8.94 26.99
N MET A 384 10.69 9.19 25.98
CA MET A 384 9.24 8.98 26.05
C MET A 384 8.75 7.66 25.42
N HIS A 385 9.53 7.09 24.50
CA HIS A 385 9.16 5.90 23.72
C HIS A 385 10.35 5.43 22.86
N ASP A 386 10.86 4.24 23.12
CA ASP A 386 11.85 3.61 22.24
C ASP A 386 11.14 2.81 21.12
N MET A 387 11.35 3.25 19.87
CA MET A 387 10.73 2.60 18.71
C MET A 387 11.28 1.19 18.43
N LYS A 388 12.49 0.86 18.91
CA LYS A 388 13.06 -0.48 18.75
C LYS A 388 12.55 -1.43 19.81
N GLU A 389 12.53 -1.02 21.08
CA GLU A 389 11.93 -1.83 22.15
C GLU A 389 10.45 -2.11 21.86
N ALA A 390 9.72 -1.16 21.27
CA ALA A 390 8.36 -1.38 20.82
C ALA A 390 8.21 -2.53 19.81
N ILE A 391 9.19 -2.78 18.93
CA ILE A 391 9.16 -3.93 18.02
C ILE A 391 9.32 -5.23 18.84
N TYR A 392 10.32 -5.29 19.72
CA TYR A 392 10.61 -6.48 20.52
C TYR A 392 9.53 -6.80 21.56
N GLU A 393 8.90 -5.79 22.16
CA GLU A 393 7.74 -5.97 23.04
C GLU A 393 6.53 -6.54 22.31
N ASN A 394 6.17 -5.98 21.14
CA ASN A 394 5.02 -6.47 20.37
C ASN A 394 5.29 -7.86 19.80
N LYS A 395 6.52 -8.14 19.35
CA LYS A 395 6.99 -9.49 19.00
C LYS A 395 6.82 -10.47 20.17
N LYS A 396 7.31 -10.13 21.37
CA LYS A 396 7.21 -10.99 22.56
C LYS A 396 5.75 -11.22 22.97
N LYS A 397 4.89 -10.22 22.83
CA LYS A 397 3.43 -10.34 23.05
C LYS A 397 2.80 -11.27 22.00
N LEU A 398 3.17 -11.13 20.72
CA LEU A 398 2.72 -12.00 19.63
C LEU A 398 3.09 -13.48 19.85
N GLU A 399 4.37 -13.74 20.13
CA GLU A 399 4.91 -15.09 20.34
C GLU A 399 4.42 -15.73 21.65
N GLY A 400 4.02 -14.92 22.64
CA GLY A 400 3.44 -15.38 23.90
C GLY A 400 1.97 -15.81 23.84
N ILE A 401 1.25 -15.59 22.73
CA ILE A 401 -0.16 -15.99 22.60
C ILE A 401 -0.24 -17.47 22.23
N GLY A 402 -0.70 -18.30 23.18
CA GLY A 402 -1.03 -19.70 22.92
C GLY A 402 -2.25 -19.84 22.00
N GLU A 403 -3.44 -19.85 22.61
CA GLU A 403 -4.72 -19.82 21.90
C GLU A 403 -5.06 -18.39 21.48
N ASP A 404 -5.55 -18.23 20.25
CA ASP A 404 -5.87 -16.92 19.68
C ASP A 404 -7.32 -16.54 20.00
N TYR A 405 -7.52 -15.32 20.48
CA TYR A 405 -8.81 -14.77 20.91
C TYR A 405 -9.02 -13.38 20.27
N GLN A 406 -10.23 -12.82 20.35
CA GLN A 406 -10.54 -11.56 19.68
C GLN A 406 -10.28 -10.32 20.56
N ILE A 407 -9.66 -9.30 19.95
CA ILE A 407 -9.52 -7.94 20.48
C ILE A 407 -9.91 -6.96 19.37
N GLN A 408 -10.77 -5.98 19.69
CA GLN A 408 -11.23 -4.93 18.76
C GLN A 408 -11.78 -5.49 17.41
N GLY A 409 -12.46 -6.64 17.43
CA GLY A 409 -13.00 -7.31 16.23
C GLY A 409 -11.95 -8.02 15.36
N SER A 410 -10.68 -8.04 15.78
CA SER A 410 -9.57 -8.70 15.11
C SER A 410 -9.01 -9.85 15.95
N SER A 411 -8.22 -10.75 15.33
CA SER A 411 -7.41 -11.73 16.05
C SER A 411 -6.37 -11.00 16.92
N THR A 412 -6.10 -11.50 18.13
CA THR A 412 -5.07 -10.91 19.01
C THR A 412 -3.68 -11.11 18.41
N LYS A 413 -3.44 -12.24 17.74
CA LYS A 413 -2.22 -12.44 16.95
C LYS A 413 -2.12 -11.45 15.79
N GLU A 414 -3.20 -11.23 15.04
CA GLU A 414 -3.21 -10.24 13.97
C GLU A 414 -2.95 -8.82 14.48
N TYR A 415 -3.57 -8.44 15.60
CA TYR A 415 -3.37 -7.15 16.26
C TYR A 415 -1.90 -6.91 16.63
N PHE A 416 -1.25 -7.86 17.32
CA PHE A 416 0.16 -7.71 17.70
C PHE A 416 1.11 -7.87 16.51
N LEU A 417 0.79 -8.68 15.50
CA LEU A 417 1.53 -8.74 14.24
C LEU A 417 1.51 -7.38 13.54
N GLN A 418 0.33 -6.78 13.37
CA GLN A 418 0.17 -5.48 12.72
C GLN A 418 0.96 -4.40 13.45
N ARG A 419 0.93 -4.35 14.79
CA ARG A 419 1.72 -3.40 15.60
C ARG A 419 3.23 -3.65 15.50
N THR A 420 3.66 -4.92 15.44
CA THR A 420 5.06 -5.29 15.23
C THR A 420 5.55 -4.81 13.86
N LEU A 421 4.76 -5.07 12.81
CA LEU A 421 5.05 -4.62 11.44
C LEU A 421 5.06 -3.10 11.32
N GLN A 422 4.08 -2.38 11.88
CA GLN A 422 4.05 -0.91 11.87
C GLN A 422 5.27 -0.28 12.57
N SER A 423 5.74 -0.89 13.67
CA SER A 423 6.94 -0.44 14.39
C SER A 423 8.21 -0.74 13.59
N LEU A 424 8.27 -1.92 12.95
CA LEU A 424 9.38 -2.33 12.09
C LEU A 424 9.47 -1.50 10.80
N GLU A 425 8.33 -1.14 10.20
CA GLU A 425 8.27 -0.21 9.08
C GLU A 425 8.89 1.14 9.44
N ARG A 426 8.52 1.73 10.60
CA ARG A 426 9.07 3.02 11.05
C ARG A 426 10.60 2.97 11.14
N TYR A 427 11.12 1.92 11.76
CA TYR A 427 12.55 1.71 11.90
C TYR A 427 13.25 1.48 10.55
N PHE A 428 12.65 0.67 9.65
CA PHE A 428 13.18 0.45 8.31
C PHE A 428 13.20 1.73 7.46
N TYR A 429 12.15 2.56 7.51
CA TYR A 429 12.13 3.84 6.79
C TYR A 429 13.09 4.88 7.38
N LEU A 430 13.39 4.85 8.69
CA LEU A 430 14.49 5.64 9.26
C LEU A 430 15.86 5.18 8.72
N ILE A 431 16.07 3.87 8.57
CA ILE A 431 17.30 3.31 7.97
C ILE A 431 17.41 3.70 6.48
N ALA A 432 16.32 3.56 5.71
CA ALA A 432 16.28 4.00 4.31
C ALA A 432 16.49 5.51 4.17
N PHE A 433 15.91 6.31 5.07
CA PHE A 433 16.12 7.76 5.12
C PHE A 433 17.57 8.12 5.47
N ASN A 434 18.21 7.45 6.43
CA ASN A 434 19.62 7.70 6.72
C ASN A 434 20.53 7.32 5.54
N TYR A 435 20.24 6.21 4.85
CA TYR A 435 20.95 5.84 3.62
C TYR A 435 20.77 6.91 2.52
N TYR A 436 19.55 7.42 2.34
CA TYR A 436 19.30 8.57 1.47
C TYR A 436 20.10 9.81 1.89
N LEU A 437 20.22 10.12 3.19
CA LEU A 437 21.02 11.25 3.68
C LEU A 437 22.51 11.07 3.34
N HIS A 438 23.09 9.88 3.52
CA HIS A 438 24.49 9.60 3.13
C HIS A 438 24.77 9.91 1.66
N GLU A 439 23.82 9.61 0.75
CA GLU A 439 24.00 9.87 -0.69
C GLU A 439 23.60 11.30 -1.11
N GLN A 440 22.52 11.84 -0.56
CA GLN A 440 21.87 13.05 -1.09
C GLN A 440 22.12 14.32 -0.27
N TYR A 441 22.48 14.22 1.01
CA TYR A 441 22.86 15.39 1.81
C TYR A 441 24.09 16.13 1.22
N PRO A 442 25.19 15.45 0.82
CA PRO A 442 26.32 16.10 0.15
C PRO A 442 25.98 16.70 -1.22
N LEU A 443 24.90 16.24 -1.85
CA LEU A 443 24.41 16.67 -3.16
C LEU A 443 23.30 17.73 -3.07
N GLY A 444 23.03 18.29 -1.89
CA GLY A 444 21.98 19.31 -1.69
C GLY A 444 20.57 18.81 -2.01
N PHE A 445 20.32 17.50 -1.87
CA PHE A 445 19.06 16.83 -2.20
C PHE A 445 18.64 17.01 -3.66
N ALA A 446 19.58 16.73 -4.58
CA ALA A 446 19.34 16.75 -6.03
C ALA A 446 18.26 15.75 -6.47
N LEU A 447 18.14 14.59 -5.82
CA LEU A 447 17.01 13.67 -5.96
C LEU A 447 16.09 13.77 -4.73
N SER A 448 14.77 13.72 -4.96
CA SER A 448 13.78 13.53 -3.89
C SER A 448 13.85 12.12 -3.32
N PHE A 449 13.38 11.91 -2.09
CA PHE A 449 13.35 10.61 -1.44
C PHE A 449 12.47 9.63 -2.21
N SER A 450 11.30 10.06 -2.70
CA SER A 450 10.41 9.25 -3.54
C SER A 450 11.08 8.71 -4.81
N ARG A 451 11.78 9.56 -5.56
CA ARG A 451 12.49 9.17 -6.79
C ARG A 451 13.72 8.33 -6.49
N TRP A 452 14.41 8.60 -5.39
CA TRP A 452 15.52 7.80 -4.93
C TRP A 452 15.08 6.38 -4.53
N MET A 453 13.94 6.23 -3.82
CA MET A 453 13.33 4.93 -3.51
C MET A 453 12.92 4.18 -4.78
N CYS A 454 12.32 4.87 -5.78
CA CYS A 454 12.02 4.25 -7.08
C CYS A 454 13.27 3.73 -7.80
N ARG A 455 14.42 4.42 -7.65
CA ARG A 455 15.72 3.96 -8.16
C ARG A 455 16.35 2.81 -7.37
N ARG A 456 15.74 2.39 -6.25
CA ARG A 456 16.18 1.31 -5.36
C ARG A 456 15.03 0.34 -5.05
N PRO A 457 14.46 -0.33 -6.07
CA PRO A 457 13.31 -1.23 -5.91
C PRO A 457 13.58 -2.38 -4.92
N GLU A 458 14.85 -2.75 -4.73
CA GLU A 458 15.24 -3.69 -3.67
C GLU A 458 14.79 -3.28 -2.25
N LEU A 459 14.73 -1.98 -1.94
CA LEU A 459 14.25 -1.49 -0.64
C LEU A 459 12.74 -1.73 -0.46
N TYR A 460 11.94 -1.54 -1.51
CA TYR A 460 10.52 -1.88 -1.49
C TYR A 460 10.28 -3.38 -1.28
N ARG A 461 11.15 -4.23 -1.83
CA ARG A 461 11.04 -5.69 -1.61
C ARG A 461 11.43 -6.11 -0.21
N LEU A 462 12.48 -5.53 0.37
CA LEU A 462 12.82 -5.76 1.78
C LEU A 462 11.65 -5.38 2.70
N GLN A 463 10.97 -4.27 2.43
CA GLN A 463 9.78 -3.87 3.16
C GLN A 463 8.59 -4.84 2.97
N ALA A 464 8.31 -5.27 1.73
CA ALA A 464 7.23 -6.22 1.46
C ALA A 464 7.48 -7.61 2.09
N ASP A 465 8.74 -8.07 2.08
CA ASP A 465 9.18 -9.36 2.61
C ASP A 465 9.50 -9.30 4.14
N MET A 466 8.92 -8.35 4.89
CA MET A 466 9.13 -8.17 6.35
C MET A 466 8.61 -9.33 7.21
N ASN A 467 7.47 -9.93 6.86
CA ASN A 467 6.94 -11.09 7.57
C ASN A 467 7.46 -12.39 6.95
N ARG A 468 8.36 -13.08 7.66
CA ARG A 468 8.98 -14.33 7.18
C ARG A 468 8.65 -15.55 8.04
N ALA A 469 7.61 -15.48 8.88
CA ALA A 469 7.25 -16.50 9.85
C ALA A 469 6.90 -17.87 9.22
N GLU A 470 6.40 -17.89 7.98
CA GLU A 470 6.19 -19.12 7.20
C GLU A 470 7.45 -19.97 7.03
N LEU A 471 8.66 -19.41 7.17
CA LEU A 471 9.92 -20.16 7.13
C LEU A 471 10.19 -20.99 8.40
N THR A 472 9.50 -20.74 9.51
CA THR A 472 9.66 -21.50 10.78
C THR A 472 8.49 -22.45 11.06
N VAL A 473 7.49 -22.50 10.17
CA VAL A 473 6.32 -23.38 10.31
C VAL A 473 6.72 -24.85 10.32
N THR A 474 6.18 -25.58 11.30
CA THR A 474 6.37 -27.04 11.47
C THR A 474 5.10 -27.81 11.10
N ALA A 475 5.24 -29.13 10.91
CA ALA A 475 4.11 -30.00 10.61
C ALA A 475 3.12 -30.17 11.78
N GLU A 476 3.41 -29.64 12.97
CA GLU A 476 2.44 -29.62 14.08
C GLU A 476 1.12 -28.92 13.70
N LEU A 477 1.17 -27.95 12.79
CA LEU A 477 -0.05 -27.29 12.30
C LEU A 477 -0.99 -28.27 11.58
N LEU A 478 -0.45 -29.29 10.89
CA LEU A 478 -1.26 -30.34 10.26
C LEU A 478 -1.82 -31.30 11.31
N THR A 479 -1.02 -31.68 12.31
CA THR A 479 -1.45 -32.66 13.33
C THR A 479 -2.42 -32.09 14.37
N LYS A 480 -2.41 -30.76 14.55
CA LYS A 480 -3.37 -29.98 15.36
C LYS A 480 -4.58 -29.48 14.55
N GLY A 481 -4.67 -29.78 13.25
CA GLY A 481 -5.77 -29.34 12.38
C GLY A 481 -5.79 -27.83 12.05
N ALA A 482 -4.75 -27.08 12.44
CA ALA A 482 -4.60 -25.66 12.12
C ALA A 482 -4.30 -25.42 10.63
N ARG A 483 -3.75 -26.41 9.93
CA ARG A 483 -3.61 -26.49 8.48
C ARG A 483 -4.13 -27.84 7.97
N VAL A 484 -4.50 -27.87 6.70
CA VAL A 484 -4.96 -29.08 6.00
C VAL A 484 -4.20 -29.29 4.70
N LEU A 485 -4.15 -30.53 4.21
CA LEU A 485 -3.62 -30.86 2.90
C LEU A 485 -4.76 -30.89 1.88
N VAL A 486 -4.59 -30.18 0.76
CA VAL A 486 -5.59 -30.15 -0.32
C VAL A 486 -4.97 -30.68 -1.59
N ALA A 487 -5.65 -31.61 -2.25
CA ALA A 487 -5.21 -32.14 -3.54
C ALA A 487 -5.31 -31.06 -4.62
N ASP A 488 -4.24 -30.88 -5.40
CA ASP A 488 -4.15 -29.76 -6.35
C ASP A 488 -5.25 -29.80 -7.44
N GLU A 489 -5.65 -31.00 -7.86
CA GLU A 489 -6.72 -31.25 -8.84
C GLU A 489 -8.03 -30.53 -8.50
N ARG A 490 -8.33 -30.34 -7.21
CA ARG A 490 -9.54 -29.63 -6.73
C ARG A 490 -9.69 -28.23 -7.33
N PHE A 491 -8.58 -27.50 -7.49
CA PHE A 491 -8.58 -26.09 -7.91
C PHE A 491 -7.82 -25.87 -9.23
N CYS A 492 -7.43 -26.95 -9.91
CA CYS A 492 -6.68 -26.92 -11.15
C CYS A 492 -7.52 -27.53 -12.30
N PRO A 493 -8.60 -26.84 -12.76
CA PRO A 493 -9.44 -27.36 -13.82
C PRO A 493 -8.64 -27.58 -15.11
N ASP A 494 -8.86 -28.72 -15.75
CA ASP A 494 -8.24 -29.10 -17.01
C ASP A 494 -8.96 -28.46 -18.21
N VAL A 495 -8.78 -27.15 -18.34
CA VAL A 495 -9.38 -26.32 -19.39
C VAL A 495 -9.02 -26.82 -20.80
N LEU A 496 -7.79 -27.33 -20.97
CA LEU A 496 -7.33 -27.88 -22.26
C LEU A 496 -7.70 -29.36 -22.46
N SER A 497 -8.42 -29.98 -21.51
CA SER A 497 -8.88 -31.38 -21.56
C SER A 497 -7.76 -32.43 -21.78
N THR A 498 -6.52 -32.13 -21.40
CA THR A 498 -5.36 -33.00 -21.66
C THR A 498 -5.11 -34.08 -20.63
N ALA A 499 -5.79 -34.05 -19.47
CA ALA A 499 -5.60 -35.03 -18.40
C ALA A 499 -5.89 -36.47 -18.86
N LYS A 500 -6.83 -36.66 -19.80
CA LYS A 500 -7.14 -37.97 -20.39
C LYS A 500 -6.02 -38.52 -21.29
N GLU A 501 -5.34 -37.67 -22.05
CA GLU A 501 -4.27 -38.08 -22.97
C GLU A 501 -2.91 -38.17 -22.26
N MET A 502 -2.57 -37.13 -21.49
CA MET A 502 -1.24 -36.91 -20.93
C MET A 502 -1.12 -37.29 -19.44
N SER A 503 -2.22 -37.73 -18.81
CA SER A 503 -2.32 -37.94 -17.35
C SER A 503 -2.05 -36.68 -16.51
N VAL A 504 -2.08 -35.49 -17.11
CA VAL A 504 -1.88 -34.21 -16.42
C VAL A 504 -2.68 -33.09 -17.10
N ALA A 505 -3.22 -32.18 -16.30
CA ALA A 505 -4.06 -31.08 -16.75
C ALA A 505 -3.26 -29.98 -17.48
N ASN A 506 -3.91 -29.30 -18.43
CA ASN A 506 -3.40 -28.12 -19.14
C ASN A 506 -2.02 -28.31 -19.80
N PHE A 507 -1.68 -29.53 -20.23
CA PHE A 507 -0.49 -29.84 -21.01
C PHE A 507 -0.61 -29.23 -22.41
N ARG A 508 0.39 -28.48 -22.84
CA ARG A 508 0.43 -27.90 -24.19
C ARG A 508 1.86 -27.69 -24.68
N ARG A 509 1.99 -27.52 -25.99
CA ARG A 509 3.24 -27.19 -26.68
C ARG A 509 3.03 -25.90 -27.47
N VAL A 510 4.00 -25.00 -27.44
CA VAL A 510 4.03 -23.82 -28.33
C VAL A 510 4.21 -24.29 -29.79
N PRO A 511 3.38 -23.83 -30.75
CA PRO A 511 3.45 -24.25 -32.15
C PRO A 511 4.88 -24.18 -32.72
N LYS A 512 5.33 -25.28 -33.33
CA LYS A 512 6.67 -25.46 -33.95
C LYS A 512 7.90 -25.29 -33.02
N MET A 513 7.74 -24.89 -31.76
CA MET A 513 8.86 -24.65 -30.82
C MET A 513 9.02 -25.81 -29.80
N PRO A 514 10.20 -26.00 -29.18
CA PRO A 514 10.43 -27.03 -28.16
C PRO A 514 10.03 -26.55 -26.74
N VAL A 515 8.96 -25.77 -26.64
CA VAL A 515 8.48 -25.14 -25.39
C VAL A 515 7.13 -25.75 -25.00
N TYR A 516 7.01 -26.14 -23.74
CA TYR A 516 5.88 -26.87 -23.18
C TYR A 516 5.43 -26.29 -21.85
N GLY A 517 4.13 -26.38 -21.56
CA GLY A 517 3.53 -25.98 -20.29
C GLY A 517 2.58 -27.05 -19.76
N THR A 518 2.48 -27.19 -18.44
CA THR A 518 1.60 -28.19 -17.78
C THR A 518 1.21 -27.77 -16.36
N ALA A 519 0.12 -28.33 -15.83
CA ALA A 519 -0.14 -28.38 -14.38
C ALA A 519 0.90 -29.25 -13.66
N GLN A 520 0.90 -29.23 -12.32
CA GLN A 520 1.83 -30.01 -11.49
C GLN A 520 1.64 -31.52 -11.74
N PRO A 521 2.64 -32.24 -12.29
CA PRO A 521 2.54 -33.69 -12.45
C PRO A 521 2.79 -34.44 -11.13
N SER A 522 2.21 -35.63 -11.05
CA SER A 522 2.62 -36.71 -10.15
C SER A 522 3.78 -37.51 -10.77
N SER A 523 4.43 -38.38 -9.98
CA SER A 523 5.51 -39.25 -10.45
C SER A 523 5.08 -40.12 -11.65
N LYS A 524 3.83 -40.60 -11.63
CA LYS A 524 3.23 -41.38 -12.73
C LYS A 524 3.03 -40.54 -13.99
N SER A 525 2.45 -39.34 -13.88
CA SER A 525 2.18 -38.50 -15.05
C SER A 525 3.43 -37.84 -15.62
N LEU A 526 4.42 -37.52 -14.77
CA LEU A 526 5.76 -37.11 -15.20
C LEU A 526 6.39 -38.16 -16.13
N GLY A 527 6.32 -39.45 -15.78
CA GLY A 527 6.79 -40.54 -16.64
C GLY A 527 6.08 -40.60 -18.00
N SER A 528 4.79 -40.29 -18.06
CA SER A 528 4.03 -40.20 -19.32
C SER A 528 4.45 -39.01 -20.17
N VAL A 529 4.62 -37.83 -19.57
CA VAL A 529 5.09 -36.62 -20.28
C VAL A 529 6.51 -36.81 -20.81
N LEU A 530 7.42 -37.38 -20.02
CA LEU A 530 8.79 -37.65 -20.47
C LEU A 530 8.81 -38.60 -21.67
N ARG A 531 8.02 -39.68 -21.64
CA ARG A 531 7.88 -40.62 -22.76
C ARG A 531 7.37 -39.97 -24.04
N TYR A 532 6.46 -39.00 -23.92
CA TYR A 532 5.98 -38.20 -25.06
C TYR A 532 7.08 -37.30 -25.64
N LEU A 533 7.89 -36.66 -24.79
CA LEU A 533 8.97 -35.76 -25.21
C LEU A 533 10.14 -36.51 -25.87
N THR A 534 10.44 -37.72 -25.40
CA THR A 534 11.51 -38.58 -25.94
C THR A 534 11.05 -39.51 -27.06
N ASP A 535 9.80 -39.38 -27.54
CA ASP A 535 9.25 -40.29 -28.55
C ASP A 535 9.95 -40.20 -29.92
N ALA A 536 9.65 -41.15 -30.81
CA ALA A 536 10.24 -41.20 -32.15
C ALA A 536 9.86 -40.01 -33.07
N LYS A 537 8.92 -39.14 -32.69
CA LYS A 537 8.50 -37.96 -33.45
C LYS A 537 9.18 -36.68 -32.95
N ARG A 538 9.35 -36.51 -31.64
CA ARG A 538 9.93 -35.32 -30.98
C ARG A 538 11.43 -35.47 -30.75
N LYS A 539 11.88 -36.66 -30.33
CA LYS A 539 13.29 -37.04 -30.16
C LYS A 539 14.12 -36.08 -29.29
N HIS A 540 13.54 -35.49 -28.24
CA HIS A 540 14.31 -34.61 -27.34
C HIS A 540 15.28 -35.41 -26.49
N SER A 541 16.58 -35.25 -26.76
CA SER A 541 17.68 -35.82 -25.98
C SER A 541 17.91 -35.09 -24.65
N ARG A 542 17.69 -33.78 -24.62
CA ARG A 542 17.82 -32.93 -23.44
C ARG A 542 16.48 -32.31 -23.06
N ILE A 543 16.13 -32.35 -21.78
CA ILE A 543 14.89 -31.78 -21.25
C ILE A 543 15.22 -30.95 -20.00
N LEU A 544 14.99 -29.64 -20.08
CA LEU A 544 14.98 -28.74 -18.92
C LEU A 544 13.55 -28.61 -18.41
N TRP A 545 13.29 -29.12 -17.21
CA TRP A 545 12.03 -28.95 -16.51
C TRP A 545 12.16 -27.90 -15.42
N VAL A 546 11.31 -26.88 -15.45
CA VAL A 546 11.28 -25.79 -14.48
C VAL A 546 9.93 -25.76 -13.75
N SER A 547 9.97 -26.03 -12.44
CA SER A 547 8.83 -25.79 -11.56
C SER A 547 8.86 -24.35 -11.04
N LEU A 548 7.73 -23.66 -11.15
CA LEU A 548 7.56 -22.23 -10.86
C LEU A 548 6.89 -21.97 -9.50
N ARG A 549 6.76 -23.01 -8.67
CA ARG A 549 5.98 -22.96 -7.42
C ARG A 549 6.78 -22.40 -6.26
N GLU A 550 6.17 -21.48 -5.52
CA GLU A 550 6.68 -20.84 -4.30
C GLU A 550 6.15 -21.48 -3.02
N GLU A 551 5.06 -22.22 -3.16
CA GLU A 551 4.39 -22.99 -2.14
C GLU A 551 5.07 -24.37 -1.95
N ALA A 552 4.94 -24.97 -0.76
CA ALA A 552 5.46 -26.30 -0.46
C ALA A 552 4.53 -27.40 -1.02
N VAL A 553 5.09 -28.33 -1.79
CA VAL A 553 4.35 -29.37 -2.54
C VAL A 553 4.84 -30.76 -2.18
N LEU A 554 3.92 -31.68 -1.92
CA LEU A 554 4.22 -33.07 -1.57
C LEU A 554 3.34 -34.04 -2.36
N GLU A 555 3.92 -35.13 -2.84
CA GLU A 555 3.15 -36.29 -3.32
C GLU A 555 2.97 -37.26 -2.15
N GLY A 556 1.73 -37.53 -1.75
CA GLY A 556 1.41 -38.45 -0.67
C GLY A 556 0.42 -39.52 -1.12
N ASN A 557 0.75 -40.80 -0.92
CA ASN A 557 -0.05 -41.92 -1.45
C ASN A 557 -0.43 -41.72 -2.95
N GLU A 558 0.56 -41.40 -3.80
CA GLU A 558 0.44 -41.13 -5.25
C GLU A 558 -0.33 -39.86 -5.68
N GLN A 559 -0.83 -39.05 -4.74
CA GLN A 559 -1.57 -37.82 -5.03
C GLN A 559 -0.78 -36.56 -4.66
N ILE A 560 -0.82 -35.52 -5.51
CA ILE A 560 -0.21 -34.21 -5.22
C ILE A 560 -1.07 -33.40 -4.24
N TYR A 561 -0.45 -32.93 -3.16
CA TYR A 561 -1.04 -32.05 -2.15
C TYR A 561 -0.24 -30.76 -1.96
N THR A 562 -0.96 -29.67 -1.66
CA THR A 562 -0.40 -28.41 -1.14
C THR A 562 -1.08 -28.08 0.21
N LEU A 563 -0.38 -27.41 1.12
CA LEU A 563 -0.94 -26.94 2.39
C LEU A 563 -1.93 -25.77 2.21
N ARG A 564 -2.98 -25.72 3.04
CA ARG A 564 -3.99 -24.65 3.11
C ARG A 564 -4.40 -24.32 4.55
N GLU A 565 -4.93 -23.12 4.74
CA GLU A 565 -5.70 -22.76 5.93
C GLU A 565 -7.15 -23.28 5.76
N PRO A 566 -7.78 -23.92 6.77
CA PRO A 566 -9.09 -24.59 6.61
C PRO A 566 -10.22 -23.69 6.09
N GLY A 567 -10.21 -22.40 6.44
CA GLY A 567 -11.21 -21.42 5.99
C GLY A 567 -10.92 -20.74 4.64
N LEU A 568 -9.77 -21.01 4.02
CA LEU A 568 -9.29 -20.35 2.79
C LEU A 568 -8.64 -21.38 1.85
N LEU A 569 -9.37 -22.44 1.51
CA LEU A 569 -8.85 -23.59 0.75
C LEU A 569 -8.38 -23.22 -0.68
N GLU A 570 -8.93 -22.16 -1.27
CA GLU A 570 -8.54 -21.64 -2.58
C GLU A 570 -7.20 -20.86 -2.54
N GLU A 571 -6.84 -20.26 -1.41
CA GLU A 571 -5.65 -19.42 -1.30
C GLU A 571 -4.38 -20.26 -1.08
N LEU A 572 -3.47 -20.21 -2.06
CA LEU A 572 -2.12 -20.77 -1.93
C LEU A 572 -1.36 -20.10 -0.77
N ILE A 573 -0.52 -20.87 -0.09
CA ILE A 573 0.36 -20.37 0.98
C ILE A 573 1.75 -20.12 0.35
N PRO A 574 2.08 -18.88 -0.07
CA PRO A 574 3.43 -18.54 -0.50
C PRO A 574 4.42 -18.68 0.67
N VAL A 575 5.60 -19.21 0.38
CA VAL A 575 6.72 -19.30 1.32
C VAL A 575 7.79 -18.27 0.92
N PRO A 576 8.17 -17.31 1.79
CA PRO A 576 9.08 -16.21 1.43
C PRO A 576 10.57 -16.67 1.44
N ALA A 577 10.86 -17.74 0.71
CA ALA A 577 12.19 -18.34 0.58
C ALA A 577 13.10 -17.46 -0.28
N ALA A 578 14.31 -17.18 0.21
CA ALA A 578 15.33 -16.44 -0.54
C ALA A 578 16.02 -17.30 -1.61
N SER A 579 15.91 -18.62 -1.49
CA SER A 579 16.53 -19.60 -2.41
C SER A 579 15.65 -20.86 -2.53
N PRO A 580 15.66 -21.56 -3.68
CA PRO A 580 14.90 -22.80 -3.85
C PRO A 580 15.22 -23.86 -2.79
N GLN A 581 16.48 -23.92 -2.34
CA GLN A 581 16.96 -24.88 -1.34
C GLN A 581 16.29 -24.70 0.03
N GLN A 582 15.85 -23.48 0.38
CA GLN A 582 15.08 -23.26 1.60
C GLN A 582 13.66 -23.85 1.49
N LEU A 583 13.02 -23.74 0.32
CA LEU A 583 11.72 -24.34 0.07
C LEU A 583 11.80 -25.87 -0.01
N GLU A 584 12.81 -26.42 -0.70
CA GLU A 584 13.07 -27.87 -0.76
C GLU A 584 13.38 -28.45 0.63
N LYS A 585 14.11 -27.71 1.49
CA LYS A 585 14.33 -28.10 2.89
C LYS A 585 13.02 -28.13 3.69
N LEU A 586 12.13 -27.14 3.51
CA LEU A 586 10.81 -27.12 4.14
C LEU A 586 9.94 -28.31 3.68
N GLU A 587 9.91 -28.60 2.37
CA GLU A 587 9.25 -29.80 1.81
C GLU A 587 9.81 -31.09 2.47
N ALA A 588 11.13 -31.21 2.60
CA ALA A 588 11.77 -32.37 3.23
C ALA A 588 11.44 -32.53 4.73
N THR A 589 11.39 -31.42 5.48
CA THR A 589 10.96 -31.43 6.90
C THR A 589 9.49 -31.84 7.02
N LEU A 590 8.59 -31.22 6.23
CA LEU A 590 7.16 -31.54 6.23
C LEU A 590 6.90 -33.01 5.86
N LYS A 591 7.58 -33.55 4.85
CA LYS A 591 7.58 -34.98 4.51
C LYS A 591 7.99 -35.84 5.71
N GLY A 592 9.13 -35.53 6.31
CA GLY A 592 9.69 -36.30 7.42
C GLY A 592 8.73 -36.38 8.60
N ASP A 593 8.06 -35.28 8.92
CA ASP A 593 7.13 -35.22 10.05
C ASP A 593 5.77 -35.85 9.74
N LEU A 594 5.26 -35.73 8.50
CA LEU A 594 4.07 -36.46 8.04
C LEU A 594 4.25 -37.97 8.17
N LEU A 595 5.42 -38.50 7.75
CA LEU A 595 5.72 -39.93 7.84
C LEU A 595 5.97 -40.39 9.29
N LYS A 596 6.53 -39.55 10.16
CA LYS A 596 6.63 -39.85 11.60
C LYS A 596 5.28 -39.84 12.31
N CYS A 597 4.35 -38.99 11.86
CA CYS A 597 3.10 -38.74 12.56
C CYS A 597 2.24 -40.01 12.69
N GLN A 598 2.11 -40.80 11.62
CA GLN A 598 1.29 -42.02 11.57
C GLN A 598 -0.16 -41.85 12.08
N LYS A 599 -0.70 -40.63 11.99
CA LYS A 599 -2.11 -40.32 12.31
C LYS A 599 -2.94 -40.22 11.04
N TRP A 600 -4.25 -40.38 11.21
CA TRP A 600 -5.23 -39.94 10.25
C TRP A 600 -5.29 -38.42 10.25
N LEU A 601 -4.97 -37.81 9.11
CA LEU A 601 -5.00 -36.37 8.90
C LEU A 601 -6.18 -35.99 8.01
N GLU A 602 -6.73 -34.81 8.26
CA GLU A 602 -7.75 -34.21 7.40
C GLU A 602 -7.13 -33.78 6.07
N VAL A 603 -7.72 -34.27 4.98
CA VAL A 603 -7.37 -33.91 3.62
C VAL A 603 -8.62 -33.56 2.82
N TYR A 604 -8.48 -32.68 1.84
CA TYR A 604 -9.55 -32.39 0.88
C TYR A 604 -9.19 -32.90 -0.51
N LEU A 605 -10.11 -33.65 -1.12
CA LEU A 605 -10.04 -34.11 -2.51
C LEU A 605 -11.28 -33.60 -3.23
N GLU A 606 -11.13 -33.03 -4.43
CA GLU A 606 -12.29 -32.57 -5.23
C GLU A 606 -13.31 -31.77 -4.38
N SER A 607 -14.55 -32.23 -4.24
CA SER A 607 -15.58 -31.61 -3.39
C SER A 607 -15.64 -32.14 -1.94
N GLU A 608 -14.86 -33.17 -1.59
CA GLU A 608 -14.99 -33.92 -0.34
C GLU A 608 -13.89 -33.66 0.70
N LYS A 609 -14.27 -33.82 1.97
CA LYS A 609 -13.37 -33.92 3.13
C LYS A 609 -13.18 -35.41 3.45
N GLN A 610 -11.92 -35.85 3.53
CA GLN A 610 -11.57 -37.23 3.86
C GLN A 610 -10.50 -37.27 4.95
N MET A 611 -10.45 -38.37 5.70
CA MET A 611 -9.32 -38.65 6.59
C MET A 611 -8.36 -39.59 5.85
N LYS A 612 -7.08 -39.24 5.75
CA LYS A 612 -6.04 -40.11 5.17
C LYS A 612 -4.85 -40.27 6.11
N MET A 613 -4.33 -41.49 6.15
CA MET A 613 -3.02 -41.80 6.73
C MET A 613 -2.00 -41.96 5.60
N PHE A 614 -0.88 -41.24 5.70
CA PHE A 614 0.15 -41.22 4.67
C PHE A 614 1.16 -42.36 4.89
N LYS A 615 1.17 -43.34 3.98
CA LYS A 615 2.11 -44.47 4.00
C LYS A 615 3.36 -44.17 3.17
N SER A 616 3.20 -43.41 2.08
CA SER A 616 4.28 -42.88 1.27
C SER A 616 4.15 -41.37 1.14
N CYS A 617 5.30 -40.68 1.11
CA CYS A 617 5.38 -39.25 0.84
C CYS A 617 6.71 -38.93 0.13
N LEU A 618 6.65 -38.14 -0.96
CA LEU A 618 7.78 -37.67 -1.75
C LEU A 618 7.71 -36.14 -1.89
N THR A 619 8.87 -35.50 -1.83
CA THR A 619 9.04 -34.08 -2.19
C THR A 619 9.10 -33.92 -3.71
N THR A 620 8.89 -32.69 -4.21
CA THR A 620 9.02 -32.41 -5.65
C THR A 620 10.38 -32.85 -6.18
N GLN A 621 11.46 -32.54 -5.44
CA GLN A 621 12.83 -32.87 -5.82
C GLN A 621 13.08 -34.38 -5.95
N GLU A 622 12.47 -35.19 -5.09
CA GLU A 622 12.59 -36.66 -5.14
C GLU A 622 11.85 -37.26 -6.35
N ILE A 623 10.65 -36.76 -6.68
CA ILE A 623 9.86 -37.19 -7.85
C ILE A 623 10.67 -37.04 -9.13
N PHE A 624 11.29 -35.88 -9.35
CA PHE A 624 12.15 -35.65 -10.50
C PHE A 624 13.45 -36.45 -10.46
N SER A 625 14.02 -36.67 -9.27
CA SER A 625 15.26 -37.44 -9.11
C SER A 625 15.08 -38.92 -9.44
N GLN A 626 13.93 -39.51 -9.11
CA GLN A 626 13.58 -40.90 -9.48
C GLN A 626 13.52 -41.07 -11.00
N GLN A 627 12.94 -40.11 -11.72
CA GLN A 627 12.77 -40.18 -13.19
C GLN A 627 14.06 -39.97 -13.99
N LYS A 628 15.12 -39.40 -13.40
CA LYS A 628 16.44 -39.27 -14.06
C LYS A 628 17.04 -40.63 -14.45
N ASN A 629 16.72 -41.69 -13.73
CA ASN A 629 17.16 -43.05 -14.07
C ASN A 629 16.57 -43.53 -15.41
N SER A 630 15.33 -43.11 -15.72
CA SER A 630 14.64 -43.44 -16.98
C SER A 630 14.90 -42.43 -18.10
N CYS A 631 15.26 -41.19 -17.76
CA CYS A 631 15.56 -40.12 -18.70
C CYS A 631 16.83 -39.37 -18.26
N GLN A 632 17.99 -39.86 -18.69
CA GLN A 632 19.30 -39.29 -18.31
C GLN A 632 19.45 -37.81 -18.71
N GLY A 633 18.80 -37.39 -19.80
CA GLY A 633 18.80 -36.00 -20.27
C GLY A 633 17.92 -35.02 -19.47
N LEU A 634 17.26 -35.46 -18.39
CA LEU A 634 16.36 -34.64 -17.58
C LEU A 634 17.11 -33.79 -16.54
N THR A 635 17.03 -32.47 -16.67
CA THR A 635 17.42 -31.51 -15.62
C THR A 635 16.18 -30.85 -15.04
N TYR A 636 15.99 -31.01 -13.73
CA TYR A 636 14.98 -30.30 -12.95
C TYR A 636 15.57 -29.04 -12.31
N ARG A 637 14.83 -27.93 -12.32
CA ARG A 637 15.09 -26.69 -11.59
C ARG A 637 13.79 -26.21 -10.92
N ARG A 638 13.93 -25.58 -9.75
CA ARG A 638 12.83 -24.87 -9.06
C ARG A 638 13.16 -23.38 -9.07
N ILE A 639 12.27 -22.56 -9.61
CA ILE A 639 12.37 -21.09 -9.65
C ILE A 639 11.05 -20.56 -9.07
N PRO A 640 10.96 -20.32 -7.75
CA PRO A 640 9.69 -19.94 -7.12
C PRO A 640 9.25 -18.54 -7.57
N ILE A 641 8.10 -18.45 -8.25
CA ILE A 641 7.51 -17.18 -8.70
C ILE A 641 6.17 -16.98 -7.97
N LEU A 642 5.93 -15.76 -7.49
CA LEU A 642 4.66 -15.37 -6.86
C LEU A 642 3.48 -15.59 -7.81
N ASP A 643 2.40 -16.21 -7.32
CA ASP A 643 1.19 -16.31 -8.14
C ASP A 643 0.58 -14.92 -8.40
N PHE A 644 -0.12 -14.79 -9.53
CA PHE A 644 -0.66 -13.54 -10.10
C PHE A 644 0.37 -12.44 -10.46
N CYS A 645 1.50 -12.34 -9.76
CA CYS A 645 2.50 -11.28 -9.89
C CYS A 645 3.32 -11.36 -11.20
N ALA A 646 4.05 -10.28 -11.50
CA ALA A 646 5.22 -10.35 -12.37
C ALA A 646 6.34 -11.19 -11.68
N PRO A 647 7.17 -11.94 -12.43
CA PRO A 647 8.40 -12.50 -11.87
C PRO A 647 9.32 -11.37 -11.36
N LYS A 648 10.08 -11.59 -10.27
CA LYS A 648 11.12 -10.66 -9.83
C LYS A 648 12.24 -10.67 -10.89
N GLU A 649 13.06 -9.63 -11.02
CA GLU A 649 14.07 -9.57 -12.12
C GLU A 649 15.07 -10.72 -12.03
N GLN A 650 15.37 -11.19 -10.81
CA GLN A 650 16.23 -12.35 -10.59
C GLN A 650 15.60 -13.67 -11.09
N ASP A 651 14.27 -13.73 -11.28
CA ASP A 651 13.61 -14.91 -11.84
C ASP A 651 13.78 -14.96 -13.36
N PHE A 652 13.74 -13.80 -14.03
CA PHE A 652 14.13 -13.70 -15.44
C PHE A 652 15.59 -14.09 -15.65
N ASP A 653 16.51 -13.64 -14.78
CA ASP A 653 17.93 -14.05 -14.82
C ASP A 653 18.07 -15.58 -14.71
N ARG A 654 17.39 -16.20 -13.73
CA ARG A 654 17.43 -17.66 -13.52
C ARG A 654 16.83 -18.45 -14.69
N LEU A 655 15.74 -17.94 -15.28
CA LEU A 655 15.11 -18.56 -16.46
C LEU A 655 16.03 -18.49 -17.68
N LEU A 656 16.56 -17.30 -17.99
CA LEU A 656 17.47 -17.07 -19.11
C LEU A 656 18.74 -17.91 -18.98
N GLU A 657 19.37 -17.93 -17.80
CA GLU A 657 20.60 -18.68 -17.58
C GLU A 657 20.38 -20.20 -17.60
N ALA A 658 19.27 -20.69 -17.05
CA ALA A 658 18.92 -22.11 -17.17
C ALA A 658 18.70 -22.51 -18.64
N MET A 659 18.06 -21.66 -19.44
CA MET A 659 17.89 -21.89 -20.87
C MET A 659 19.21 -21.83 -21.65
N LYS A 660 20.07 -20.83 -21.39
CA LYS A 660 21.43 -20.73 -21.97
C LYS A 660 22.24 -22.00 -21.72
N SER A 661 22.28 -22.46 -20.46
CA SER A 661 22.96 -23.69 -20.07
C SER A 661 22.43 -24.92 -20.81
N ALA A 662 21.10 -25.06 -20.96
CA ALA A 662 20.52 -26.20 -21.68
C ALA A 662 20.81 -26.15 -23.20
N LEU A 663 20.74 -24.97 -23.82
CA LEU A 663 21.02 -24.78 -25.26
C LEU A 663 22.50 -24.99 -25.60
N ALA A 664 23.41 -24.64 -24.69
CA ALA A 664 24.85 -24.89 -24.85
C ALA A 664 25.20 -26.38 -24.83
N GLU A 665 24.40 -27.21 -24.15
CA GLU A 665 24.56 -28.67 -24.12
C GLU A 665 23.86 -29.38 -25.29
N ASP A 666 22.65 -28.94 -25.67
CA ASP A 666 21.89 -29.45 -26.82
C ASP A 666 21.02 -28.35 -27.42
N SER A 667 21.32 -27.93 -28.65
CA SER A 667 20.54 -26.92 -29.39
C SER A 667 19.08 -27.30 -29.64
N ARG A 668 18.71 -28.57 -29.43
CA ARG A 668 17.34 -29.10 -29.56
C ARG A 668 16.70 -29.45 -28.22
N ALA A 669 17.25 -28.92 -27.12
CA ALA A 669 16.69 -29.09 -25.78
C ALA A 669 15.21 -28.67 -25.72
N ALA A 670 14.41 -29.45 -24.98
CA ALA A 670 13.02 -29.12 -24.66
C ALA A 670 12.93 -28.38 -23.32
N PHE A 671 12.03 -27.39 -23.28
CA PHE A 671 11.75 -26.56 -22.12
C PHE A 671 10.34 -26.85 -21.62
N VAL A 672 10.21 -27.37 -20.40
CA VAL A 672 8.91 -27.69 -19.79
C VAL A 672 8.72 -26.84 -18.54
N PHE A 673 7.62 -26.08 -18.50
CA PHE A 673 7.29 -25.20 -17.39
C PHE A 673 6.03 -25.68 -16.66
N ASN A 674 6.05 -25.69 -15.32
CA ASN A 674 4.87 -26.02 -14.54
C ASN A 674 4.66 -25.10 -13.32
N CYS A 675 3.40 -24.83 -13.00
CA CYS A 675 2.95 -24.30 -11.71
C CYS A 675 1.92 -25.27 -11.12
N SER A 676 1.08 -24.85 -10.17
CA SER A 676 -0.05 -25.65 -9.68
C SER A 676 -0.96 -26.11 -10.84
N SER A 677 -1.53 -25.16 -11.56
CA SER A 677 -2.60 -25.37 -12.54
C SER A 677 -2.17 -25.35 -14.01
N GLY A 678 -0.91 -25.01 -14.33
CA GLY A 678 -0.44 -24.87 -15.72
C GLY A 678 -0.87 -23.57 -16.43
N ARG A 679 -1.42 -22.63 -15.64
CA ARG A 679 -2.03 -21.38 -16.08
C ARG A 679 -1.04 -20.21 -16.01
N GLY A 680 -1.34 -19.15 -15.25
CA GLY A 680 -0.66 -17.86 -15.29
C GLY A 680 0.87 -17.90 -15.20
N ARG A 681 1.43 -18.51 -14.14
CA ARG A 681 2.89 -18.64 -13.95
C ARG A 681 3.53 -19.43 -15.12
N THR A 682 2.96 -20.57 -15.49
CA THR A 682 3.41 -21.39 -16.63
C THR A 682 3.39 -20.63 -17.96
N THR A 683 2.27 -19.98 -18.31
CA THR A 683 2.14 -19.16 -19.53
C THR A 683 3.20 -18.06 -19.56
N THR A 684 3.45 -17.39 -18.43
CA THR A 684 4.47 -16.32 -18.32
C THR A 684 5.87 -16.86 -18.63
N ALA A 685 6.26 -18.00 -18.05
CA ALA A 685 7.56 -18.62 -18.34
C ALA A 685 7.67 -19.16 -19.77
N MET A 686 6.58 -19.67 -20.36
CA MET A 686 6.54 -20.05 -21.77
C MET A 686 6.79 -18.84 -22.69
N VAL A 687 6.19 -17.68 -22.41
CA VAL A 687 6.42 -16.44 -23.19
C VAL A 687 7.87 -15.98 -23.05
N ILE A 688 8.43 -15.99 -21.83
CA ILE A 688 9.86 -15.70 -21.58
C ILE A 688 10.75 -16.64 -22.41
N ALA A 689 10.41 -17.93 -22.48
CA ALA A 689 11.14 -18.92 -23.26
C ALA A 689 11.01 -18.71 -24.78
N VAL A 690 9.83 -18.34 -25.27
CA VAL A 690 9.59 -17.99 -26.68
C VAL A 690 10.43 -16.80 -27.10
N LEU A 691 10.38 -15.69 -26.34
CA LEU A 691 11.19 -14.49 -26.57
C LEU A 691 12.68 -14.83 -26.57
N THR A 692 13.14 -15.57 -25.55
CA THR A 692 14.55 -16.03 -25.45
C THR A 692 14.97 -16.83 -26.69
N LEU A 693 14.16 -17.80 -27.13
CA LEU A 693 14.47 -18.65 -28.29
C LEU A 693 14.42 -17.90 -29.63
N TRP A 694 13.54 -16.91 -29.79
CA TRP A 694 13.58 -16.02 -30.95
C TRP A 694 14.85 -15.18 -30.99
N HIS A 695 15.35 -14.76 -29.83
CA HIS A 695 16.64 -14.09 -29.75
C HIS A 695 17.83 -14.98 -30.11
N PHE A 696 17.77 -16.30 -29.86
CA PHE A 696 18.76 -17.26 -30.37
C PHE A 696 18.61 -17.60 -31.85
N ASN A 697 17.39 -17.86 -32.31
CA ASN A 697 17.13 -18.51 -33.60
C ASN A 697 16.69 -17.56 -34.72
N GLY A 698 16.42 -16.29 -34.39
CA GLY A 698 15.76 -15.32 -35.28
C GLY A 698 14.33 -15.05 -34.81
N ILE A 699 13.95 -13.77 -34.86
CA ILE A 699 12.58 -13.32 -34.56
C ILE A 699 11.74 -13.52 -35.82
N PRO A 700 10.53 -14.12 -35.74
CA PRO A 700 9.64 -14.30 -36.88
C PRO A 700 9.27 -12.98 -37.56
N GLU A 701 8.89 -13.04 -38.84
CA GLU A 701 8.29 -11.89 -39.53
C GLU A 701 6.98 -11.49 -38.84
N MET A 702 6.79 -10.19 -38.62
CA MET A 702 5.66 -9.65 -37.88
C MET A 702 4.41 -9.60 -38.77
N SER A 703 3.36 -10.34 -38.42
CA SER A 703 2.04 -10.18 -39.04
C SER A 703 1.47 -8.77 -38.79
N GLU A 704 0.65 -8.26 -39.70
CA GLU A 704 -0.22 -7.09 -39.46
C GLU A 704 -1.53 -7.46 -38.76
N GLU A 705 -1.96 -8.73 -38.86
CA GLU A 705 -3.16 -9.23 -38.20
C GLU A 705 -2.86 -9.53 -36.71
N GLU A 706 -3.37 -8.68 -35.82
CA GLU A 706 -3.37 -8.90 -34.37
C GLU A 706 -4.68 -9.56 -33.91
N ILE A 707 -4.58 -10.56 -33.04
CA ILE A 707 -5.77 -11.13 -32.39
C ILE A 707 -6.30 -10.11 -31.38
N VAL A 708 -7.61 -9.83 -31.41
CA VAL A 708 -8.28 -8.89 -30.49
C VAL A 708 -9.62 -9.45 -30.02
N SER A 709 -10.08 -9.02 -28.84
CA SER A 709 -11.46 -9.24 -28.39
C SER A 709 -12.28 -7.96 -28.56
N VAL A 710 -13.60 -8.09 -28.71
CA VAL A 710 -14.55 -6.97 -28.86
C VAL A 710 -15.55 -7.09 -27.71
N PRO A 711 -15.88 -6.01 -26.97
CA PRO A 711 -15.57 -4.60 -27.24
C PRO A 711 -14.17 -4.12 -26.81
N ASP A 712 -13.36 -4.98 -26.20
CA ASP A 712 -12.10 -4.59 -25.55
C ASP A 712 -10.88 -4.48 -26.49
N ALA A 713 -11.08 -4.10 -27.75
CA ALA A 713 -10.03 -4.13 -28.77
C ALA A 713 -8.80 -3.29 -28.39
N LYS A 714 -8.98 -2.08 -27.86
CA LYS A 714 -7.90 -1.22 -27.33
C LYS A 714 -7.05 -1.96 -26.27
N TYR A 715 -7.72 -2.60 -25.31
CA TYR A 715 -7.06 -3.23 -24.16
C TYR A 715 -6.46 -4.59 -24.51
N THR A 716 -7.09 -5.35 -25.42
CA THR A 716 -6.51 -6.58 -25.97
C THR A 716 -5.37 -6.33 -26.93
N LYS A 717 -5.30 -5.17 -27.59
CA LYS A 717 -4.06 -4.66 -28.21
C LYS A 717 -2.99 -4.23 -27.20
N GLY A 718 -3.28 -4.23 -25.91
CA GLY A 718 -2.33 -3.80 -24.87
C GLY A 718 -2.08 -2.28 -24.82
N GLU A 719 -2.96 -1.46 -25.41
CA GLU A 719 -2.84 0.00 -25.48
C GLU A 719 -3.27 0.70 -24.18
N PHE A 720 -2.88 0.16 -23.02
CA PHE A 720 -3.10 0.80 -21.72
C PHE A 720 -2.21 2.05 -21.59
N GLU A 721 -2.72 3.18 -21.08
CA GLU A 721 -1.97 4.45 -21.06
C GLU A 721 -0.62 4.32 -20.33
N VAL A 722 -0.57 3.55 -19.23
CA VAL A 722 0.68 3.30 -18.48
C VAL A 722 1.66 2.39 -19.22
N VAL A 723 1.19 1.45 -20.05
CA VAL A 723 2.05 0.67 -20.95
C VAL A 723 2.61 1.58 -22.04
N MET A 724 1.80 2.48 -22.58
CA MET A 724 2.24 3.43 -23.61
C MET A 724 3.29 4.42 -23.07
N LYS A 725 3.19 4.82 -21.80
CA LYS A 725 4.26 5.60 -21.12
C LYS A 725 5.58 4.83 -21.05
N VAL A 726 5.56 3.53 -20.77
CA VAL A 726 6.77 2.69 -20.82
C VAL A 726 7.28 2.55 -22.26
N VAL A 727 6.41 2.29 -23.24
CA VAL A 727 6.77 2.20 -24.67
C VAL A 727 7.45 3.48 -25.18
N GLN A 728 7.01 4.66 -24.74
CA GLN A 728 7.62 5.95 -25.08
C GLN A 728 9.02 6.16 -24.48
N LEU A 729 9.35 5.49 -23.38
CA LEU A 729 10.68 5.56 -22.74
C LEU A 729 11.70 4.59 -23.39
N LEU A 730 11.23 3.55 -24.10
CA LEU A 730 12.07 2.47 -24.60
C LEU A 730 12.53 2.72 -26.05
N PRO A 731 13.80 2.41 -26.39
CA PRO A 731 14.25 2.41 -27.78
C PRO A 731 13.45 1.37 -28.57
N ASP A 732 12.93 1.77 -29.73
CA ASP A 732 12.01 0.98 -30.57
C ASP A 732 10.81 0.39 -29.79
N GLY A 733 10.34 1.05 -28.72
CA GLY A 733 9.40 0.46 -27.76
C GLY A 733 8.11 -0.12 -28.37
N HIS A 734 7.60 0.45 -29.47
CA HIS A 734 6.45 -0.10 -30.20
C HIS A 734 6.74 -1.48 -30.79
N ARG A 735 7.94 -1.69 -31.34
CA ARG A 735 8.42 -2.99 -31.82
C ARG A 735 8.62 -3.95 -30.67
N MET A 736 9.28 -3.50 -29.59
CA MET A 736 9.51 -4.32 -28.40
C MET A 736 8.21 -4.87 -27.82
N LYS A 737 7.17 -4.04 -27.76
CA LYS A 737 5.80 -4.41 -27.39
C LYS A 737 5.19 -5.39 -28.40
N LYS A 738 5.20 -5.08 -29.71
CA LYS A 738 4.56 -5.93 -30.74
C LYS A 738 5.14 -7.35 -30.77
N GLU A 739 6.45 -7.50 -30.55
CA GLU A 739 7.08 -8.82 -30.41
C GLU A 739 6.60 -9.58 -29.16
N VAL A 740 6.37 -8.90 -28.02
CA VAL A 740 5.76 -9.53 -26.83
C VAL A 740 4.30 -9.92 -27.08
N ASP A 741 3.54 -9.10 -27.81
CA ASP A 741 2.16 -9.40 -28.18
C ASP A 741 2.07 -10.64 -29.07
N MET A 742 2.94 -10.73 -30.08
CA MET A 742 3.09 -11.92 -30.92
C MET A 742 3.50 -13.17 -30.12
N ALA A 743 4.38 -13.02 -29.12
CA ALA A 743 4.78 -14.13 -28.24
C ALA A 743 3.62 -14.61 -27.35
N LEU A 744 2.76 -13.69 -26.89
CA LEU A 744 1.54 -14.02 -26.15
C LEU A 744 0.52 -14.75 -27.03
N ASP A 745 0.26 -14.27 -28.25
CA ASP A 745 -0.63 -14.92 -29.22
C ASP A 745 -0.12 -16.31 -29.63
N THR A 746 1.20 -16.48 -29.76
CA THR A 746 1.83 -17.77 -30.10
C THR A 746 1.74 -18.79 -28.95
N VAL A 747 1.68 -18.35 -27.70
CA VAL A 747 1.57 -19.24 -26.51
C VAL A 747 0.10 -19.55 -26.16
N SER A 748 -0.82 -18.66 -26.48
CA SER A 748 -2.26 -18.77 -26.22
C SER A 748 -3.04 -18.47 -27.50
N GLU A 749 -3.34 -19.51 -28.28
CA GLU A 749 -3.93 -19.47 -29.64
C GLU A 749 -5.29 -18.72 -29.78
N THR A 750 -5.89 -18.28 -28.67
CA THR A 750 -7.11 -17.46 -28.67
C THR A 750 -7.00 -16.32 -27.66
N MET A 751 -7.47 -15.14 -28.02
CA MET A 751 -7.67 -14.01 -27.11
C MET A 751 -8.86 -14.26 -26.17
N THR A 752 -8.66 -15.09 -25.13
CA THR A 752 -9.69 -15.39 -24.11
C THR A 752 -9.10 -15.46 -22.70
N PRO A 753 -9.89 -15.15 -21.65
CA PRO A 753 -9.47 -15.39 -20.26
C PRO A 753 -9.26 -16.88 -19.96
N MET A 754 -10.02 -17.73 -20.67
CA MET A 754 -10.04 -19.18 -20.50
C MET A 754 -8.70 -19.81 -20.89
N HIS A 755 -8.08 -19.37 -21.99
CA HIS A 755 -6.73 -19.81 -22.40
C HIS A 755 -5.59 -18.94 -21.85
N TYR A 756 -5.86 -18.18 -20.78
CA TYR A 756 -4.90 -17.41 -20.01
C TYR A 756 -4.13 -16.34 -20.78
N HIS A 757 -4.76 -15.78 -21.82
CA HIS A 757 -4.15 -14.72 -22.61
C HIS A 757 -4.06 -13.42 -21.78
N LEU A 758 -2.83 -12.91 -21.56
CA LEU A 758 -2.55 -11.89 -20.55
C LEU A 758 -3.27 -10.55 -20.81
N ARG A 759 -3.28 -10.08 -22.07
CA ARG A 759 -3.87 -8.78 -22.44
C ARG A 759 -5.38 -8.70 -22.13
N GLU A 760 -6.09 -9.80 -22.37
CA GLU A 760 -7.52 -9.97 -22.05
C GLU A 760 -7.75 -10.09 -20.54
N ILE A 761 -6.93 -10.90 -19.85
CA ILE A 761 -7.04 -11.10 -18.39
C ILE A 761 -6.94 -9.80 -17.60
N ILE A 762 -6.07 -8.85 -18.01
CA ILE A 762 -5.92 -7.55 -17.36
C ILE A 762 -7.27 -6.83 -17.29
N ILE A 763 -7.91 -6.61 -18.45
CA ILE A 763 -9.15 -5.82 -18.55
C ILE A 763 -10.37 -6.56 -18.01
N CYS A 764 -10.45 -7.89 -18.20
CA CYS A 764 -11.52 -8.69 -17.60
C CYS A 764 -11.47 -8.66 -16.07
N THR A 765 -10.28 -8.80 -15.46
CA THR A 765 -10.13 -8.78 -14.00
C THR A 765 -10.46 -7.40 -13.42
N PHE A 766 -10.04 -6.32 -14.09
CA PHE A 766 -10.41 -4.95 -13.72
C PHE A 766 -11.94 -4.78 -13.69
N ARG A 767 -12.63 -5.18 -14.76
CA ARG A 767 -14.09 -5.06 -14.87
C ARG A 767 -14.83 -5.93 -13.86
N GLN A 768 -14.36 -7.16 -13.59
CA GLN A 768 -14.92 -8.00 -12.53
C GLN A 768 -14.81 -7.32 -11.16
N GLY A 769 -13.66 -6.70 -10.85
CA GLY A 769 -13.48 -5.93 -9.62
C GLY A 769 -14.39 -4.71 -9.51
N LYS A 770 -14.78 -4.11 -10.65
CA LYS A 770 -15.76 -3.01 -10.72
C LYS A 770 -17.21 -3.44 -10.56
N SER A 771 -17.54 -4.66 -10.97
CA SER A 771 -18.90 -5.21 -10.89
C SER A 771 -19.16 -6.04 -9.63
N SER A 772 -18.11 -6.39 -8.86
CA SER A 772 -18.27 -7.10 -7.60
C SER A 772 -19.00 -6.24 -6.55
N LYS A 773 -19.87 -6.91 -5.78
CA LYS A 773 -20.62 -6.32 -4.66
C LYS A 773 -19.93 -6.49 -3.31
N ASP A 774 -18.94 -7.38 -3.22
CA ASP A 774 -18.12 -7.54 -2.02
C ASP A 774 -16.88 -6.65 -2.12
N GLU A 775 -16.68 -5.77 -1.15
CA GLU A 775 -15.49 -4.92 -1.09
C GLU A 775 -14.19 -5.74 -1.01
N ARG A 776 -14.19 -6.91 -0.36
CA ARG A 776 -12.98 -7.73 -0.22
C ARG A 776 -12.60 -8.37 -1.55
N GLU A 777 -13.56 -8.97 -2.25
CA GLU A 777 -13.37 -9.47 -3.61
C GLU A 777 -12.97 -8.33 -4.56
N ALA A 778 -13.67 -7.18 -4.54
CA ALA A 778 -13.36 -6.03 -5.38
C ALA A 778 -11.91 -5.53 -5.20
N ARG A 779 -11.43 -5.39 -3.95
CA ARG A 779 -10.03 -5.04 -3.64
C ARG A 779 -9.04 -6.10 -4.12
N THR A 780 -9.39 -7.38 -4.00
CA THR A 780 -8.56 -8.51 -4.45
C THR A 780 -8.43 -8.54 -5.98
N LEU A 781 -9.54 -8.34 -6.69
CA LEU A 781 -9.57 -8.24 -8.15
C LEU A 781 -8.86 -6.98 -8.65
N GLN A 782 -8.99 -5.85 -7.94
CA GLN A 782 -8.21 -4.64 -8.22
C GLN A 782 -6.70 -4.93 -8.15
N LEU A 783 -6.21 -5.53 -7.05
CA LEU A 783 -4.80 -5.93 -6.92
C LEU A 783 -4.37 -6.86 -8.06
N ARG A 784 -5.15 -7.90 -8.37
CA ARG A 784 -4.86 -8.85 -9.46
C ARG A 784 -4.78 -8.17 -10.83
N SER A 785 -5.69 -7.26 -11.15
CA SER A 785 -5.67 -6.51 -12.42
C SER A 785 -4.38 -5.69 -12.60
N LEU A 786 -3.87 -5.09 -11.50
CA LEU A 786 -2.61 -4.35 -11.49
C LEU A 786 -1.39 -5.28 -11.56
N GLN A 787 -1.40 -6.43 -10.87
CA GLN A 787 -0.34 -7.45 -10.95
C GLN A 787 -0.18 -7.99 -12.39
N TYR A 788 -1.29 -8.20 -13.11
CA TYR A 788 -1.25 -8.63 -14.52
C TYR A 788 -0.74 -7.53 -15.46
N LEU A 789 -1.09 -6.27 -15.20
CA LEU A 789 -0.61 -5.12 -15.95
C LEU A 789 0.90 -4.90 -15.74
N GLU A 790 1.37 -5.01 -14.51
CA GLU A 790 2.79 -5.02 -14.13
C GLU A 790 3.54 -6.16 -14.85
N ARG A 791 2.99 -7.38 -14.85
CA ARG A 791 3.56 -8.53 -15.57
C ARG A 791 3.72 -8.27 -17.06
N TYR A 792 2.74 -7.65 -17.72
CA TYR A 792 2.83 -7.32 -19.14
C TYR A 792 3.93 -6.30 -19.42
N ILE A 793 4.05 -5.25 -18.60
CA ILE A 793 5.16 -4.29 -18.66
C ILE A 793 6.53 -4.99 -18.49
N PHE A 794 6.66 -5.90 -17.52
CA PHE A 794 7.90 -6.65 -17.30
C PHE A 794 8.31 -7.53 -18.49
N LEU A 795 7.35 -8.09 -19.25
CA LEU A 795 7.67 -8.84 -20.47
C LEU A 795 8.23 -7.91 -21.57
N ILE A 796 7.67 -6.71 -21.74
CA ILE A 796 8.15 -5.70 -22.70
C ILE A 796 9.56 -5.22 -22.33
N LEU A 797 9.79 -4.96 -21.03
CA LEU A 797 11.11 -4.59 -20.51
C LEU A 797 12.13 -5.72 -20.72
N PHE A 798 11.76 -6.98 -20.48
CA PHE A 798 12.62 -8.13 -20.70
C PHE A 798 12.96 -8.32 -22.19
N ASN A 799 12.00 -8.16 -23.12
CA ASN A 799 12.31 -8.22 -24.55
C ASN A 799 13.25 -7.08 -24.97
N THR A 800 13.04 -5.87 -24.42
CA THR A 800 13.94 -4.72 -24.70
C THR A 800 15.36 -4.99 -24.21
N TYR A 801 15.51 -5.53 -23.00
CA TYR A 801 16.80 -6.02 -22.50
C TYR A 801 17.41 -7.10 -23.43
N LEU A 802 16.61 -8.07 -23.88
CA LEU A 802 17.10 -9.12 -24.76
C LEU A 802 17.66 -8.56 -26.07
N HIS A 803 17.06 -7.50 -26.65
CA HIS A 803 17.63 -6.79 -27.80
C HIS A 803 18.92 -6.04 -27.46
N LEU A 804 18.88 -5.17 -26.44
CA LEU A 804 19.97 -4.23 -26.16
C LEU A 804 21.28 -4.90 -25.71
N GLU A 805 21.17 -5.96 -24.90
CA GLU A 805 22.31 -6.70 -24.33
C GLU A 805 22.71 -7.92 -25.20
N LYS A 806 22.03 -8.15 -26.35
CA LYS A 806 22.32 -9.25 -27.28
C LYS A 806 23.74 -9.23 -27.81
N LYS A 807 24.21 -8.04 -28.20
CA LYS A 807 25.56 -7.80 -28.74
C LYS A 807 26.66 -8.23 -27.76
N ASP A 808 26.37 -8.08 -26.46
CA ASP A 808 27.25 -8.43 -25.34
C ASP A 808 26.89 -9.81 -24.78
N SER A 809 26.16 -10.65 -25.54
CA SER A 809 25.75 -12.02 -25.18
C SER A 809 25.04 -12.16 -23.83
N TRP A 810 24.33 -11.11 -23.38
CA TRP A 810 23.66 -11.05 -22.08
C TRP A 810 24.61 -11.31 -20.89
N GLN A 811 25.79 -10.69 -20.92
CA GLN A 811 26.76 -10.72 -19.80
C GLN A 811 26.26 -9.89 -18.60
N ARG A 812 25.69 -8.71 -18.84
CA ARG A 812 24.88 -8.01 -17.83
C ARG A 812 23.56 -8.76 -17.68
N SER A 813 23.16 -9.06 -16.44
CA SER A 813 21.88 -9.70 -16.16
C SER A 813 20.69 -8.74 -16.29
N PHE A 814 19.46 -9.25 -16.45
CA PHE A 814 18.26 -8.42 -16.49
C PHE A 814 18.06 -7.67 -15.18
N SER A 815 18.36 -8.27 -14.03
CA SER A 815 18.25 -7.55 -12.74
C SER A 815 19.27 -6.42 -12.59
N LEU A 816 20.48 -6.55 -13.15
CA LEU A 816 21.44 -5.45 -13.21
C LEU A 816 21.01 -4.38 -14.23
N TRP A 817 20.52 -4.78 -15.41
CA TRP A 817 19.99 -3.84 -16.42
C TRP A 817 18.79 -3.04 -15.90
N MET A 818 17.87 -3.68 -15.19
CA MET A 818 16.73 -3.00 -14.57
C MET A 818 17.17 -1.96 -13.53
N ARG A 819 18.25 -2.23 -12.77
CA ARG A 819 18.81 -1.28 -11.78
C ARG A 819 19.64 -0.16 -12.42
N GLU A 820 20.54 -0.50 -13.34
CA GLU A 820 21.51 0.44 -13.93
C GLU A 820 20.92 1.30 -15.05
N VAL A 821 19.94 0.76 -15.80
CA VAL A 821 19.38 1.40 -17.00
C VAL A 821 17.91 1.77 -16.77
N ALA A 822 17.03 0.79 -16.56
CA ALA A 822 15.58 1.05 -16.52
C ALA A 822 15.16 1.97 -15.35
N ALA A 823 15.74 1.78 -14.16
CA ALA A 823 15.49 2.62 -13.00
C ALA A 823 16.00 4.06 -13.19
N VAL A 824 17.13 4.24 -13.86
CA VAL A 824 17.67 5.58 -14.16
C VAL A 824 16.79 6.29 -15.20
N ALA A 825 16.27 5.55 -16.18
CA ALA A 825 15.37 6.00 -17.25
C ALA A 825 13.92 6.30 -16.78
N GLY A 826 13.58 6.06 -15.51
CA GLY A 826 12.27 6.41 -14.93
C GLY A 826 11.22 5.29 -14.95
N VAL A 827 11.59 4.04 -15.27
CA VAL A 827 10.62 2.93 -15.38
C VAL A 827 9.93 2.63 -14.04
N TYR A 828 10.66 2.67 -12.92
CA TYR A 828 10.05 2.44 -11.61
C TYR A 828 9.17 3.62 -11.16
N GLU A 829 9.46 4.86 -11.54
CA GLU A 829 8.53 5.97 -11.34
C GLU A 829 7.19 5.75 -12.07
N VAL A 830 7.19 5.17 -13.27
CA VAL A 830 5.96 4.77 -13.98
C VAL A 830 5.25 3.61 -13.28
N LEU A 831 5.98 2.58 -12.83
CA LEU A 831 5.43 1.47 -12.05
C LEU A 831 4.90 1.90 -10.66
N ASN A 832 5.38 3.02 -10.12
CA ASN A 832 4.90 3.63 -8.89
C ASN A 832 3.61 4.45 -9.07
N GLN A 833 3.10 4.54 -10.31
CA GLN A 833 1.83 5.18 -10.66
C GLN A 833 0.95 4.22 -11.50
N LEU A 834 1.07 2.92 -11.26
CA LEU A 834 0.42 1.89 -12.08
C LEU A 834 -1.09 1.91 -11.92
N GLY A 835 -1.83 1.94 -13.03
CA GLY A 835 -3.29 1.88 -13.01
C GLY A 835 -3.91 2.06 -14.38
N PHE A 836 -5.21 2.35 -14.37
CA PHE A 836 -6.03 2.58 -15.56
C PHE A 836 -6.56 4.02 -15.56
N PRO A 837 -5.69 5.05 -15.70
CA PRO A 837 -6.09 6.46 -15.65
C PRO A 837 -7.18 6.80 -16.67
N GLU A 838 -7.23 6.10 -17.81
CA GLU A 838 -8.28 6.26 -18.82
C GLU A 838 -9.66 5.69 -18.42
N LEU A 839 -9.73 4.94 -17.31
CA LEU A 839 -10.96 4.32 -16.79
C LEU A 839 -11.32 4.80 -15.37
N GLU A 840 -10.36 5.32 -14.59
CA GLU A 840 -10.58 5.79 -13.23
C GLU A 840 -9.49 6.71 -12.69
N SER A 841 -9.86 7.61 -11.75
CA SER A 841 -8.86 8.40 -11.02
C SER A 841 -7.95 7.50 -10.18
N LEU A 842 -6.64 7.71 -10.33
CA LEU A 842 -5.58 7.08 -9.54
C LEU A 842 -5.39 7.78 -8.17
N GLU A 843 -5.91 9.00 -8.02
CA GLU A 843 -5.98 9.64 -6.71
C GLU A 843 -6.84 8.82 -5.76
N GLY A 844 -6.19 8.30 -4.72
CA GLY A 844 -6.79 7.44 -3.69
C GLY A 844 -5.87 6.30 -3.31
N ARG A 845 -5.18 5.74 -4.31
CA ARG A 845 -4.97 4.29 -4.34
C ARG A 845 -3.55 3.90 -3.96
N ALA A 846 -3.42 3.32 -2.76
CA ALA A 846 -2.17 2.71 -2.31
C ALA A 846 -1.66 1.63 -3.30
N LEU A 847 -2.57 0.87 -3.94
CA LEU A 847 -2.20 -0.20 -4.89
C LEU A 847 -1.56 0.32 -6.20
N CYS A 848 -1.62 1.62 -6.49
CA CYS A 848 -0.91 2.20 -7.64
C CYS A 848 0.60 2.33 -7.37
N THR A 849 1.00 2.53 -6.10
CA THR A 849 2.40 2.66 -5.70
C THR A 849 3.08 1.31 -5.55
N LEU A 850 4.40 1.27 -5.74
CA LEU A 850 5.24 0.10 -5.52
C LEU A 850 5.08 -0.40 -4.08
N ARG A 851 5.20 0.52 -3.11
CA ARG A 851 4.98 0.26 -1.69
C ARG A 851 3.64 -0.42 -1.42
N GLY A 852 2.54 0.24 -1.75
CA GLY A 852 1.21 -0.27 -1.40
C GLY A 852 0.84 -1.53 -2.18
N ARG A 853 1.26 -1.66 -3.45
CA ARG A 853 1.03 -2.88 -4.23
C ARG A 853 1.84 -4.06 -3.71
N TRP A 854 3.15 -3.91 -3.55
CA TRP A 854 4.03 -5.03 -3.18
C TRP A 854 3.81 -5.46 -1.72
N GLN A 855 3.49 -4.54 -0.80
CA GLN A 855 3.01 -4.94 0.53
C GLN A 855 1.70 -5.75 0.46
N ALA A 856 0.75 -5.35 -0.39
CA ALA A 856 -0.51 -6.07 -0.59
C ALA A 856 -0.33 -7.46 -1.26
N GLN A 857 0.81 -7.74 -1.91
CA GLN A 857 1.13 -9.07 -2.42
C GLN A 857 1.42 -10.07 -1.29
N GLY A 858 2.08 -9.63 -0.22
CA GLY A 858 2.36 -10.44 0.97
C GLY A 858 1.25 -10.41 2.03
N ALA A 859 0.48 -9.31 2.10
CA ALA A 859 -0.59 -9.11 3.07
C ALA A 859 -1.86 -9.93 2.72
N THR A 860 -1.88 -11.17 3.17
CA THR A 860 -3.02 -12.08 3.07
C THR A 860 -3.86 -12.08 4.35
N ALA A 861 -5.17 -12.30 4.24
CA ALA A 861 -6.07 -12.50 5.39
C ALA A 861 -5.92 -13.88 6.08
N ARG A 862 -4.72 -14.48 6.04
CA ARG A 862 -4.39 -15.76 6.67
C ARG A 862 -3.99 -15.53 8.13
N PRO A 863 -4.35 -16.42 9.07
CA PRO A 863 -3.87 -16.34 10.45
C PRO A 863 -2.34 -16.39 10.53
N PHE A 864 -1.74 -15.65 11.47
CA PHE A 864 -0.31 -15.72 11.74
C PHE A 864 0.13 -17.13 12.19
N ARG A 865 1.16 -17.68 11.54
CA ARG A 865 1.77 -18.99 11.83
C ARG A 865 3.30 -18.87 11.87
N GLY A 866 3.95 -19.62 12.76
CA GLY A 866 5.40 -19.59 12.96
C GLY A 866 5.85 -18.50 13.94
N ASP A 867 7.14 -18.14 13.87
CA ASP A 867 7.83 -17.18 14.74
C ASP A 867 8.23 -15.95 13.94
N PHE A 868 8.27 -14.77 14.57
CA PHE A 868 8.55 -13.53 13.84
C PHE A 868 10.07 -13.28 13.73
N VAL A 869 10.66 -13.63 12.58
CA VAL A 869 12.13 -13.66 12.36
C VAL A 869 12.71 -12.48 11.57
#